data_AF-A0A2D5Y3E7-F1
#
_entry.id   AF-A0A2D5Y3E7-F1
#
_cell.length_a   1.000
_cell.length_b   1.000
_cell.length_c   1.000
_cell.angle_alpha   90.00
_cell.angle_beta   90.00
_cell.angle_gamma   90.00
#
_symmetry.space_group_name_H-M   'P 1'
#
loop_
_entity.id
_entity.type
_entity.pdbx_description
1 polymer ?
#
loop_
_entity_poly.entity_id
_entity_poly.type
_entity_poly.pdbx_seq_one_letter_code
_entity_poly.pdbx_strand_id
1 'polypeptide(L)'
;MAQIYAMAGLLPPNHPYLNPENKGRYGVRHVIAEAANNLQLNKHNLDKIFIFFALLVGAVILIMQFVIMIGVFLINTAWAIPIADLFDTLNPQTDIAYNLLTLVFGVPDIYCSSSSPGVCSDSNALVPFPIHNGLHDLFQFYSFGLLLIGVLILLYFIIVIIAETAVTGSPFGRRFQNVWVPVRIVVALGLLVPINYGLNSGQYLTLYTAKLGSSLATSGWLRYNNTIENHSLFGGGGNGANPMGEKETLIALPKRPDAGSIVQAMSLIHTCAYSYWATAGELPENANGARPFTAGHYHYTTGTQPVAGNDPIKIRPWFVKTSPNTFPAPGPETRYEVRNNTTIQEALDFYGNGNIIIRFGEHKTSGNPHSETGEVKPYCGDITIPVVSVLGRNVPVGSPGSSAAMIILDAYFTMVRNMWFRGAAGAEPLSRAAVLFYENSTSQQNRTVRTCDPAEACGGLGLPSCTALLFTAERECTHLTPSKEWSETIKDQIQSLIIDVALMDAWTFYLNNADIEIENAILNRGWAGAGMWFNRLAHLNGTFQDSITALPHMSLYPSVMEYVRDTQQAENAGVTGTELFKPYLSRERQIPFGPGDKNTAIALHKTYELWNQDGGASGDPEKEVMYNAFMDAMNMVLGTDGLFDIRGANVHLNPLVQLIMIGKGMVESTIRNLGVAAGTS
;
A
#
# COMPACT_ATOMS: atom_id res chain seq x y z
N MET A 1 14.30 45.00 -38.35
CA MET A 1 15.39 44.88 -39.34
C MET A 1 15.79 46.24 -39.94
N ALA A 2 14.90 46.99 -40.61
CA ALA A 2 15.24 48.28 -41.25
C ALA A 2 15.87 49.32 -40.30
N GLN A 3 15.33 49.48 -39.09
CA GLN A 3 15.90 50.42 -38.10
C GLN A 3 17.31 50.03 -37.65
N ILE A 4 17.63 48.72 -37.58
CA ILE A 4 18.95 48.24 -37.16
C ILE A 4 19.98 48.48 -38.27
N TYR A 5 19.60 48.30 -39.55
CA TYR A 5 20.44 48.67 -40.68
C TYR A 5 20.66 50.19 -40.81
N ALA A 6 19.70 51.01 -40.39
CA ALA A 6 19.90 52.46 -40.31
C ALA A 6 20.85 52.87 -39.17
N MET A 7 20.75 52.24 -38.00
CA MET A 7 21.68 52.45 -36.88
C MET A 7 23.12 52.06 -37.23
N ALA A 8 23.30 51.00 -38.04
CA ALA A 8 24.60 50.59 -38.56
C ALA A 8 25.09 51.46 -39.75
N GLY A 9 24.31 52.46 -40.18
CA GLY A 9 24.65 53.33 -41.30
C GLY A 9 24.68 52.62 -42.66
N LEU A 10 23.95 51.52 -42.80
CA LEU A 10 23.73 50.77 -44.05
C LEU A 10 22.49 51.27 -44.81
N LEU A 11 21.60 52.01 -44.14
CA LEU A 11 20.50 52.74 -44.76
C LEU A 11 20.68 54.23 -44.45
N PRO A 12 20.53 55.13 -45.44
CA PRO A 12 20.62 56.56 -45.18
C PRO A 12 19.47 57.00 -44.25
N PRO A 13 19.70 57.99 -43.36
CA PRO A 13 18.73 58.39 -42.34
C PRO A 13 17.40 58.93 -42.90
N ASN A 14 17.36 59.36 -44.17
CA ASN A 14 16.16 59.82 -44.87
C ASN A 14 15.53 58.76 -45.81
N HIS A 15 15.88 57.48 -45.66
CA HIS A 15 15.37 56.43 -46.54
C HIS A 15 13.85 56.19 -46.35
N PRO A 16 13.06 55.97 -47.42
CA PRO A 16 11.61 55.71 -47.33
C PRO A 16 11.22 54.54 -46.40
N TYR A 17 12.15 53.59 -46.16
CA TYR A 17 11.95 52.43 -45.29
C TYR A 17 11.99 52.75 -43.78
N LEU A 18 12.44 53.95 -43.42
CA LEU A 18 12.50 54.42 -42.03
C LEU A 18 11.33 55.33 -41.67
N ASN A 19 10.58 55.82 -42.68
CA ASN A 19 9.37 56.61 -42.44
C ASN A 19 8.27 55.71 -41.84
N PRO A 20 7.74 56.03 -40.64
CA PRO A 20 6.64 55.29 -40.02
C PRO A 20 5.38 55.20 -40.91
N GLU A 21 5.17 56.11 -41.86
CA GLU A 21 4.04 56.08 -42.81
C GLU A 21 4.13 54.92 -43.82
N ASN A 22 5.33 54.36 -44.05
CA ASN A 22 5.56 53.28 -45.00
C ASN A 22 5.64 51.89 -44.35
N LYS A 23 5.31 51.77 -43.05
CA LYS A 23 5.27 50.47 -42.35
C LYS A 23 4.25 49.53 -43.03
N GLY A 24 4.70 48.34 -43.41
CA GLY A 24 3.87 47.30 -44.05
C GLY A 24 3.85 47.30 -45.58
N ARG A 25 4.39 48.33 -46.25
CA ARG A 25 4.47 48.36 -47.73
C ARG A 25 5.69 47.63 -48.30
N TYR A 26 6.76 47.52 -47.52
CA TYR A 26 8.03 46.92 -47.95
C TYR A 26 8.33 45.64 -47.16
N GLY A 27 8.52 44.53 -47.89
CA GLY A 27 8.90 43.25 -47.30
C GLY A 27 10.36 43.21 -46.84
N VAL A 28 10.68 42.25 -45.95
CA VAL A 28 12.03 42.04 -45.40
C VAL A 28 13.10 41.87 -46.49
N ARG A 29 12.76 41.23 -47.61
CA ARG A 29 13.65 41.05 -48.77
C ARG A 29 14.12 42.38 -49.38
N HIS A 30 13.23 43.38 -49.49
CA HIS A 30 13.56 44.70 -50.05
C HIS A 30 14.51 45.47 -49.14
N VAL A 31 14.32 45.34 -47.82
CA VAL A 31 15.18 45.97 -46.82
C VAL A 31 16.59 45.37 -46.83
N ILE A 32 16.71 44.04 -47.01
CA ILE A 32 18.01 43.37 -47.12
C ILE A 32 18.70 43.72 -48.45
N ALA A 33 17.95 43.77 -49.56
CA ALA A 33 18.49 44.12 -50.88
C ALA A 33 19.06 45.56 -50.90
N GLU A 34 18.35 46.50 -50.30
CA GLU A 34 18.80 47.90 -50.22
C GLU A 34 19.99 48.07 -49.28
N ALA A 35 20.01 47.34 -48.16
CA ALA A 35 21.16 47.33 -47.26
C ALA A 35 22.39 46.67 -47.91
N ALA A 36 22.21 45.70 -48.81
CA ALA A 36 23.28 45.08 -49.58
C ALA A 36 23.87 46.03 -50.63
N ASN A 37 23.04 46.82 -51.32
CA ASN A 37 23.49 47.80 -52.32
C ASN A 37 24.33 48.93 -51.71
N ASN A 38 24.07 49.28 -50.44
CA ASN A 38 24.80 50.31 -49.71
C ASN A 38 26.03 49.78 -48.94
N LEU A 39 26.36 48.49 -49.09
CA LEU A 39 27.49 47.86 -48.41
C LEU A 39 28.80 48.05 -49.20
N GLN A 40 29.75 48.81 -48.65
CA GLN A 40 31.09 48.93 -49.21
C GLN A 40 32.05 47.95 -48.54
N LEU A 41 32.56 46.97 -49.30
CA LEU A 41 33.52 45.97 -48.84
C LEU A 41 34.94 46.56 -48.72
N ASN A 42 35.17 47.32 -47.65
CA ASN A 42 36.49 47.85 -47.30
C ASN A 42 36.84 47.46 -45.86
N LYS A 43 38.13 47.21 -45.57
CA LYS A 43 38.63 46.83 -44.24
C LYS A 43 38.29 47.85 -43.14
N HIS A 44 38.00 49.09 -43.52
CA HIS A 44 37.62 50.16 -42.59
C HIS A 44 36.15 50.10 -42.14
N ASN A 45 35.25 49.43 -42.89
CA ASN A 45 33.81 49.34 -42.59
C ASN A 45 33.43 47.95 -42.04
N LEU A 46 34.35 47.32 -41.32
CA LEU A 46 34.24 45.92 -40.88
C LEU A 46 33.10 45.72 -39.86
N ASP A 47 32.79 46.75 -39.09
CA ASP A 47 31.64 46.84 -38.18
C ASP A 47 30.29 46.73 -38.92
N LYS A 48 30.13 47.46 -40.03
CA LYS A 48 28.91 47.44 -40.85
C LYS A 48 28.72 46.10 -41.56
N ILE A 49 29.82 45.53 -42.04
CA ILE A 49 29.85 44.20 -42.67
C ILE A 49 29.40 43.13 -41.66
N PHE A 50 29.94 43.17 -40.44
CA PHE A 50 29.58 42.21 -39.40
C PHE A 50 28.08 42.26 -39.04
N ILE A 51 27.52 43.46 -38.85
CA ILE A 51 26.09 43.63 -38.51
C ILE A 51 25.17 43.15 -39.64
N PHE A 52 25.53 43.42 -40.89
CA PHE A 52 24.76 42.95 -42.05
C PHE A 52 24.70 41.42 -42.11
N PHE A 53 25.85 40.75 -42.03
CA PHE A 53 25.93 39.29 -42.08
C PHE A 53 25.33 38.62 -40.83
N ALA A 54 25.49 39.19 -39.64
CA ALA A 54 24.90 38.64 -38.41
C ALA A 54 23.35 38.61 -38.49
N LEU A 55 22.73 39.70 -38.98
CA LEU A 55 21.28 39.76 -39.16
C LEU A 55 20.78 38.86 -40.30
N LEU A 56 21.54 38.73 -41.38
CA LEU A 56 21.20 37.83 -42.49
C LEU A 56 21.27 36.38 -42.05
N VAL A 57 22.35 35.97 -41.38
CA VAL A 57 22.53 34.63 -40.83
C VAL A 57 21.42 34.32 -39.82
N GLY A 58 21.11 35.26 -38.91
CA GLY A 58 20.00 35.09 -37.96
C GLY A 58 18.64 34.86 -38.64
N ALA A 59 18.33 35.62 -39.70
CA ALA A 59 17.09 35.44 -40.46
C ALA A 59 17.07 34.10 -41.22
N VAL A 60 18.21 33.67 -41.78
CA VAL A 60 18.33 32.39 -42.49
C VAL A 60 18.19 31.21 -41.53
N ILE A 61 18.84 31.26 -40.36
CA ILE A 61 18.71 30.21 -39.33
C ILE A 61 17.25 30.09 -38.88
N LEU A 62 16.55 31.21 -38.66
CA LEU A 62 15.15 31.20 -38.24
C LEU A 62 14.24 30.57 -39.31
N ILE A 63 14.42 30.92 -40.59
CA ILE A 63 13.66 30.30 -41.69
C ILE A 63 14.00 28.81 -41.80
N MET A 64 15.28 28.46 -41.70
CA MET A 64 15.73 27.07 -41.72
C MET A 64 15.13 26.27 -40.56
N GLN A 65 14.99 26.86 -39.37
CA GLN A 65 14.35 26.21 -38.22
C GLN A 65 12.88 25.89 -38.49
N PHE A 66 12.11 26.79 -39.10
CA PHE A 66 10.73 26.49 -39.50
C PHE A 66 10.65 25.41 -40.57
N VAL A 67 11.55 25.45 -41.57
CA VAL A 67 11.58 24.44 -42.65
C VAL A 67 12.00 23.07 -42.10
N ILE A 68 13.00 23.00 -41.22
CA ILE A 68 13.41 21.75 -40.56
C ILE A 68 12.29 21.25 -39.66
N MET A 69 11.63 22.11 -38.88
CA MET A 69 10.51 21.68 -38.04
C MET A 69 9.39 21.06 -38.88
N ILE A 70 8.99 21.70 -39.97
CA ILE A 70 7.99 21.16 -40.91
C ILE A 70 8.51 19.88 -41.57
N GLY A 71 9.77 19.85 -41.99
CA GLY A 71 10.40 18.67 -42.61
C GLY A 71 10.52 17.47 -41.68
N VAL A 72 10.90 17.69 -40.42
CA VAL A 72 10.97 16.68 -39.35
C VAL A 72 9.58 16.11 -39.06
N PHE A 73 8.54 16.94 -39.11
CA PHE A 73 7.15 16.49 -39.01
C PHE A 73 6.70 15.64 -40.21
N LEU A 74 7.27 15.85 -41.41
CA LEU A 74 6.89 15.15 -42.64
C LEU A 74 7.74 13.92 -42.98
N ILE A 75 9.01 13.85 -42.53
CA ILE A 75 10.00 12.86 -43.00
C ILE A 75 10.31 11.76 -41.96
N ASN A 76 10.00 11.95 -40.68
CA ASN A 76 10.34 10.94 -39.67
C ASN A 76 9.46 9.68 -39.78
N THR A 77 10.08 8.56 -40.15
CA THR A 77 9.50 7.21 -40.14
C THR A 77 9.37 6.60 -38.73
N ALA A 78 9.72 7.35 -37.68
CA ALA A 78 9.61 6.91 -36.28
C ALA A 78 8.19 7.06 -35.69
N TRP A 79 7.20 7.49 -36.48
CA TRP A 79 5.78 7.49 -36.10
C TRP A 79 5.08 6.44 -36.97
N ALA A 80 5.00 5.19 -36.47
CA ALA A 80 4.30 4.11 -37.16
C ALA A 80 2.75 4.24 -37.10
N ILE A 81 2.24 5.47 -37.01
CA ILE A 81 0.81 5.78 -36.90
C ILE A 81 0.53 6.98 -37.83
N PRO A 82 -0.34 6.83 -38.84
CA PRO A 82 -0.87 7.96 -39.61
C PRO A 82 -1.41 9.04 -38.66
N ILE A 83 -1.21 10.33 -38.98
CA ILE A 83 -1.68 11.45 -38.12
C ILE A 83 -3.19 11.34 -37.81
N ALA A 84 -3.97 10.71 -38.70
CA ALA A 84 -5.38 10.41 -38.48
C ALA A 84 -5.63 9.47 -37.28
N ASP A 85 -4.79 8.44 -37.12
CA ASP A 85 -4.91 7.44 -36.05
C ASP A 85 -4.29 7.93 -34.71
N LEU A 86 -3.51 9.01 -34.74
CA LEU A 86 -2.97 9.66 -33.53
C LEU A 86 -4.08 10.30 -32.68
N PHE A 87 -5.12 10.80 -33.34
CA PHE A 87 -6.24 11.50 -32.71
C PHE A 87 -7.56 10.72 -32.81
N ASP A 88 -7.48 9.43 -33.11
CA ASP A 88 -8.64 8.55 -33.14
C ASP A 88 -8.48 7.43 -32.11
N THR A 89 -9.62 6.98 -31.57
CA THR A 89 -9.67 5.87 -30.63
C THR A 89 -10.41 4.73 -31.31
N LEU A 90 -9.75 3.58 -31.46
CA LEU A 90 -10.29 2.39 -32.16
C LEU A 90 -11.51 1.81 -31.44
N ASN A 91 -11.52 1.82 -30.10
CA ASN A 91 -12.58 1.25 -29.26
C ASN A 91 -13.25 2.31 -28.37
N PRO A 92 -14.05 3.24 -28.93
CA PRO A 92 -14.67 4.33 -28.17
C PRO A 92 -15.77 3.85 -27.21
N GLN A 93 -16.35 2.67 -27.43
CA GLN A 93 -17.39 2.08 -26.59
C GLN A 93 -16.89 1.63 -25.21
N THR A 94 -15.64 1.17 -25.15
CA THR A 94 -15.03 0.67 -23.91
C THR A 94 -14.14 1.70 -23.24
N ASP A 95 -13.75 2.76 -23.95
CA ASP A 95 -12.93 3.85 -23.42
C ASP A 95 -13.67 4.60 -22.30
N ILE A 96 -13.09 4.57 -21.10
CA ILE A 96 -13.70 5.18 -19.91
C ILE A 96 -13.78 6.70 -20.06
N ALA A 97 -12.78 7.34 -20.66
CA ALA A 97 -12.76 8.79 -20.78
C ALA A 97 -13.88 9.26 -21.71
N TYR A 98 -14.11 8.57 -22.82
CA TYR A 98 -15.24 8.85 -23.70
C TYR A 98 -16.58 8.56 -23.01
N ASN A 99 -16.71 7.41 -22.33
CA ASN A 99 -17.92 7.09 -21.59
C ASN A 99 -18.24 8.13 -20.50
N LEU A 100 -17.23 8.62 -19.78
CA LEU A 100 -17.40 9.66 -18.77
C LEU A 100 -17.81 10.99 -19.41
N LEU A 101 -17.18 11.40 -20.52
CA LEU A 101 -17.55 12.62 -21.22
C LEU A 101 -18.96 12.56 -21.82
N THR A 102 -19.36 11.40 -22.37
CA THR A 102 -20.72 11.14 -22.85
C THR A 102 -21.73 11.17 -21.69
N LEU A 103 -21.40 10.62 -20.52
CA LEU A 103 -22.26 10.64 -19.33
C LEU A 103 -22.36 12.00 -18.64
N VAL A 104 -21.42 12.91 -18.86
CA VAL A 104 -21.45 14.26 -18.28
C VAL A 104 -22.17 15.25 -19.19
N PHE A 105 -21.82 15.25 -20.49
CA PHE A 105 -22.34 16.25 -21.43
C PHE A 105 -23.49 15.74 -22.29
N GLY A 106 -23.63 14.44 -22.51
CA GLY A 106 -24.79 13.86 -23.19
C GLY A 106 -25.01 14.32 -24.62
N VAL A 107 -23.97 14.73 -25.34
CA VAL A 107 -24.09 15.19 -26.73
C VAL A 107 -23.89 14.01 -27.68
N PRO A 108 -24.90 13.65 -28.50
CA PRO A 108 -24.78 12.54 -29.45
C PRO A 108 -23.67 12.76 -30.49
N ASP A 109 -23.11 11.67 -30.99
CA ASP A 109 -22.19 11.60 -32.15
C ASP A 109 -20.83 12.33 -32.01
N ILE A 110 -20.52 12.99 -30.88
CA ILE A 110 -19.22 13.64 -30.69
C ILE A 110 -18.11 12.60 -30.48
N TYR A 111 -18.33 11.65 -29.58
CA TYR A 111 -17.32 10.68 -29.11
C TYR A 111 -17.36 9.36 -29.89
N CYS A 112 -17.38 9.48 -31.22
CA CYS A 112 -17.30 8.36 -32.16
C CYS A 112 -15.89 8.19 -32.73
N SER A 113 -15.56 6.96 -33.13
CA SER A 113 -14.35 6.67 -33.91
C SER A 113 -14.50 7.20 -35.34
N SER A 114 -13.42 7.76 -35.90
CA SER A 114 -13.39 8.18 -37.31
C SER A 114 -13.04 7.05 -38.28
N SER A 115 -12.35 6.02 -37.79
CA SER A 115 -11.92 4.83 -38.54
C SER A 115 -12.99 3.74 -38.60
N SER A 116 -13.92 3.70 -37.63
CA SER A 116 -15.07 2.79 -37.61
C SER A 116 -16.40 3.55 -37.49
N PRO A 117 -16.98 4.04 -38.60
CA PRO A 117 -18.23 4.79 -38.58
C PRO A 117 -19.37 3.97 -37.95
N GLY A 118 -20.01 4.51 -36.90
CA GLY A 118 -21.11 3.86 -36.17
C GLY A 118 -20.70 3.21 -34.84
N VAL A 119 -19.41 3.18 -34.50
CA VAL A 119 -18.94 2.77 -33.17
C VAL A 119 -18.72 4.02 -32.32
N CYS A 120 -19.61 4.22 -31.36
CA CYS A 120 -19.64 5.42 -30.52
C CYS A 120 -19.90 5.06 -29.06
N SER A 121 -19.42 5.91 -28.14
CA SER A 121 -19.60 5.77 -26.69
C SER A 121 -21.05 5.92 -26.22
N ASP A 122 -21.93 6.47 -27.05
CA ASP A 122 -23.36 6.69 -26.81
C ASP A 122 -24.25 5.50 -27.22
N SER A 123 -23.70 4.28 -27.28
CA SER A 123 -24.44 3.05 -27.61
C SER A 123 -25.60 2.72 -26.66
N ASN A 124 -25.73 3.43 -25.54
CA ASN A 124 -26.91 3.41 -24.69
C ASN A 124 -28.02 4.28 -25.28
N ALA A 125 -29.11 3.64 -25.74
CA ALA A 125 -30.32 4.30 -26.26
C ALA A 125 -31.03 5.26 -25.26
N LEU A 126 -30.56 5.34 -24.01
CA LEU A 126 -31.07 6.24 -22.98
C LEU A 126 -30.38 7.61 -22.93
N VAL A 127 -29.28 7.83 -23.66
CA VAL A 127 -28.66 9.16 -23.79
C VAL A 127 -29.36 9.92 -24.92
N PRO A 128 -29.80 11.18 -24.71
CA PRO A 128 -29.60 12.02 -23.53
C PRO A 128 -30.59 11.75 -22.37
N PHE A 129 -30.07 11.71 -21.14
CA PHE A 129 -30.88 11.69 -19.91
C PHE A 129 -31.54 13.06 -19.65
N PRO A 130 -32.61 13.15 -18.84
CA PRO A 130 -33.25 14.43 -18.50
C PRO A 130 -32.29 15.47 -17.90
N ILE A 131 -31.27 15.02 -17.16
CA ILE A 131 -30.23 15.91 -16.61
C ILE A 131 -29.37 16.53 -17.72
N HIS A 132 -29.12 15.83 -18.82
CA HIS A 132 -28.40 16.36 -19.99
C HIS A 132 -29.25 17.40 -20.70
N ASN A 133 -30.54 17.15 -20.89
CA ASN A 133 -31.45 18.13 -21.48
C ASN A 133 -31.50 19.42 -20.63
N GLY A 134 -31.59 19.29 -19.30
CA GLY A 134 -31.51 20.45 -18.40
C GLY A 134 -30.18 21.19 -18.46
N LEU A 135 -29.06 20.47 -18.62
CA LEU A 135 -27.73 21.06 -18.80
C LEU A 135 -27.62 21.80 -20.15
N HIS A 136 -28.14 21.22 -21.22
CA HIS A 136 -28.19 21.83 -22.57
C HIS A 136 -29.03 23.10 -22.56
N ASP A 137 -30.20 23.08 -21.92
CA ASP A 137 -31.06 24.26 -21.77
C ASP A 137 -30.36 25.38 -20.98
N LEU A 138 -29.64 25.03 -19.91
CA LEU A 138 -28.83 25.98 -19.13
C LEU A 138 -27.75 26.63 -20.01
N PHE A 139 -27.01 25.83 -20.78
CA PHE A 139 -25.98 26.35 -21.70
C PHE A 139 -26.56 27.20 -22.82
N GLN A 140 -27.75 26.85 -23.31
CA GLN A 140 -28.46 27.62 -24.32
C GLN A 140 -28.89 28.98 -23.77
N PHE A 141 -29.47 29.01 -22.57
CA PHE A 141 -29.88 30.24 -21.89
C PHE A 141 -28.69 31.18 -21.70
N TYR A 142 -27.57 30.65 -21.19
CA TYR A 142 -26.36 31.44 -20.97
C TYR A 142 -25.74 31.94 -22.28
N SER A 143 -25.65 31.08 -23.31
CA SER A 143 -25.11 31.44 -24.62
C SER A 143 -25.95 32.51 -25.30
N PHE A 144 -27.28 32.44 -25.21
CA PHE A 144 -28.18 33.48 -25.72
C PHE A 144 -27.99 34.81 -24.98
N GLY A 145 -27.89 34.78 -23.65
CA GLY A 145 -27.63 35.98 -22.84
C GLY A 145 -26.32 36.66 -23.20
N LEU A 146 -25.23 35.89 -23.34
CA LEU A 146 -23.93 36.42 -23.76
C LEU A 146 -23.92 36.90 -25.21
N LEU A 147 -24.63 36.22 -26.11
CA LEU A 147 -24.77 36.65 -27.51
C LEU A 147 -25.45 38.01 -27.59
N LEU A 148 -26.51 38.24 -26.81
CA LEU A 148 -27.22 39.53 -26.76
C LEU A 148 -26.27 40.65 -26.31
N ILE A 149 -25.52 40.43 -25.23
CA ILE A 149 -24.53 41.40 -24.74
C ILE A 149 -23.41 41.61 -25.78
N GLY A 150 -22.93 40.54 -26.40
CA GLY A 150 -21.90 40.58 -27.44
C GLY A 150 -22.32 41.39 -28.66
N VAL A 151 -23.57 41.27 -29.10
CA VAL A 151 -24.13 42.06 -30.22
C VAL A 151 -24.26 43.53 -29.85
N LEU A 152 -24.67 43.87 -28.61
CA LEU A 152 -24.70 45.26 -28.15
C LEU A 152 -23.31 45.89 -28.15
N ILE A 153 -22.30 45.16 -27.67
CA ILE A 153 -20.90 45.59 -27.69
C ILE A 153 -20.41 45.79 -29.14
N LEU A 154 -20.73 44.87 -30.05
CA LEU A 154 -20.41 44.99 -31.48
C LEU A 154 -20.99 46.27 -32.07
N LEU A 155 -22.28 46.53 -31.86
CA LEU A 155 -22.95 47.72 -32.40
C LEU A 155 -22.29 49.01 -31.89
N TYR A 156 -21.93 49.05 -30.61
CA TYR A 156 -21.16 50.16 -30.04
C TYR A 156 -19.80 50.33 -30.74
N PHE A 157 -19.05 49.25 -30.94
CA PHE A 157 -17.77 49.31 -31.66
C PHE A 157 -17.93 49.74 -33.12
N ILE A 158 -18.97 49.30 -33.83
CA ILE A 158 -19.24 49.74 -35.20
C ILE A 158 -19.45 51.25 -35.25
N ILE A 159 -20.27 51.80 -34.34
CA ILE A 159 -20.51 53.25 -34.28
C ILE A 159 -19.22 54.01 -33.98
N VAL A 160 -18.43 53.55 -33.00
CA VAL A 160 -17.15 54.17 -32.63
C VAL A 160 -16.15 54.11 -33.79
N ILE A 161 -16.05 52.98 -34.48
CA ILE A 161 -15.18 52.81 -35.64
C ILE A 161 -15.59 53.79 -36.74
N ILE A 162 -16.88 53.84 -37.10
CA ILE A 162 -17.37 54.76 -38.14
C ILE A 162 -17.08 56.22 -37.75
N ALA A 163 -17.36 56.61 -36.51
CA ALA A 163 -17.09 57.95 -36.01
C ALA A 163 -15.58 58.29 -36.06
N GLU A 164 -14.70 57.38 -35.62
CA GLU A 164 -13.26 57.59 -35.69
C GLU A 164 -12.75 57.63 -37.14
N THR A 165 -13.29 56.80 -38.04
CA THR A 165 -12.93 56.85 -39.46
C THR A 165 -13.32 58.17 -40.11
N ALA A 166 -14.50 58.71 -39.75
CA ALA A 166 -14.97 59.99 -40.27
C ALA A 166 -14.10 61.17 -39.81
N VAL A 167 -13.63 61.14 -38.55
CA VAL A 167 -12.77 62.23 -37.99
C VAL A 167 -11.32 62.11 -38.45
N THR A 168 -10.76 60.90 -38.53
CA THR A 168 -9.32 60.70 -38.75
C THR A 168 -8.95 60.46 -40.21
N GLY A 169 -9.91 60.14 -41.09
CA GLY A 169 -9.69 59.82 -42.50
C GLY A 169 -8.95 58.49 -42.75
N SER A 170 -8.56 57.77 -41.68
CA SER A 170 -7.96 56.44 -41.77
C SER A 170 -9.02 55.37 -41.53
N PRO A 171 -9.14 54.33 -42.37
CA PRO A 171 -10.03 53.21 -42.11
C PRO A 171 -9.67 52.56 -40.77
N PHE A 172 -10.68 52.25 -39.95
CA PHE A 172 -10.60 51.75 -38.57
C PHE A 172 -10.11 52.69 -37.46
N GLY A 173 -9.82 53.96 -37.75
CA GLY A 173 -9.44 54.95 -36.73
C GLY A 173 -8.00 54.77 -36.21
N ARG A 174 -7.47 55.78 -35.49
CA ARG A 174 -6.07 55.78 -35.04
C ARG A 174 -5.80 54.94 -33.79
N ARG A 175 -6.85 54.56 -33.05
CA ARG A 175 -6.75 53.70 -31.84
C ARG A 175 -6.72 52.22 -32.17
N PHE A 176 -7.35 51.78 -33.27
CA PHE A 176 -7.38 50.38 -33.69
C PHE A 176 -6.39 50.13 -34.83
N GLN A 177 -5.09 50.26 -34.56
CA GLN A 177 -4.02 50.02 -35.55
C GLN A 177 -3.80 48.53 -35.89
N ASN A 178 -4.54 47.63 -35.23
CA ASN A 178 -4.39 46.20 -35.38
C ASN A 178 -5.48 45.64 -36.32
N VAL A 179 -5.07 45.18 -37.50
CA VAL A 179 -5.88 44.37 -38.45
C VAL A 179 -6.60 43.19 -37.76
N TRP A 180 -6.09 42.79 -36.60
CA TRP A 180 -6.60 41.70 -35.80
C TRP A 180 -7.90 42.00 -35.02
N VAL A 181 -8.26 43.26 -34.81
CA VAL A 181 -9.46 43.62 -34.00
C VAL A 181 -10.77 43.21 -34.70
N PRO A 182 -11.01 43.55 -35.98
CA PRO A 182 -12.21 43.10 -36.69
C PRO A 182 -12.30 41.56 -36.76
N VAL A 183 -11.18 40.90 -37.03
CA VAL A 183 -11.11 39.43 -37.09
C VAL A 183 -11.48 38.81 -35.74
N ARG A 184 -10.91 39.32 -34.64
CA ARG A 184 -11.19 38.84 -33.28
C ARG A 184 -12.67 38.95 -32.92
N ILE A 185 -13.32 40.05 -33.30
CA ILE A 185 -14.73 40.28 -32.98
C ILE A 185 -15.63 39.33 -33.76
N VAL A 186 -15.36 39.12 -35.06
CA VAL A 186 -16.12 38.16 -35.89
C VAL A 186 -15.95 36.74 -35.35
N VAL A 187 -14.73 36.34 -35.01
CA VAL A 187 -14.46 35.03 -34.40
C VAL A 187 -15.15 34.89 -33.04
N ALA A 188 -15.08 35.91 -32.18
CA ALA A 188 -15.72 35.88 -30.86
C ALA A 188 -17.24 35.73 -30.96
N LEU A 189 -17.88 36.44 -31.89
CA LEU A 189 -19.31 36.29 -32.14
C LEU A 189 -19.63 34.93 -32.75
N GLY A 190 -18.83 34.45 -33.72
CA GLY A 190 -18.99 33.13 -34.30
C GLY A 190 -18.94 32.01 -33.25
N LEU A 191 -18.03 32.13 -32.28
CA LEU A 191 -17.91 31.20 -31.14
C LEU A 191 -19.10 31.23 -30.17
N LEU A 192 -19.86 32.33 -30.14
CA LEU A 192 -21.03 32.49 -29.27
C LEU A 192 -22.36 32.07 -29.90
N VAL A 193 -22.41 31.85 -31.22
CA VAL A 193 -23.64 31.42 -31.89
C VAL A 193 -24.04 30.02 -31.39
N PRO A 194 -25.24 29.86 -30.80
CA PRO A 194 -25.76 28.54 -30.45
C PRO A 194 -26.07 27.76 -31.73
N ILE A 195 -25.67 26.50 -31.76
CA ILE A 195 -25.90 25.60 -32.89
C ILE A 195 -26.85 24.47 -32.47
N ASN A 196 -26.35 23.23 -32.34
CA ASN A 196 -27.14 22.07 -31.96
C ASN A 196 -27.08 21.82 -30.44
N TYR A 197 -28.12 21.18 -29.90
CA TYR A 197 -28.21 20.76 -28.49
C TYR A 197 -27.91 21.88 -27.47
N GLY A 198 -28.30 23.12 -27.79
CA GLY A 198 -28.14 24.28 -26.91
C GLY A 198 -26.70 24.79 -26.75
N LEU A 199 -25.71 24.15 -27.37
CA LEU A 199 -24.30 24.50 -27.24
C LEU A 199 -23.85 25.51 -28.31
N ASN A 200 -22.97 26.42 -27.92
CA ASN A 200 -22.32 27.35 -28.87
C ASN A 200 -21.09 26.72 -29.54
N SER A 201 -20.64 27.31 -30.66
CA SER A 201 -19.54 26.72 -31.42
C SER A 201 -18.20 26.72 -30.64
N GLY A 202 -18.00 27.62 -29.66
CA GLY A 202 -16.87 27.59 -28.75
C GLY A 202 -16.90 26.45 -27.72
N GLN A 203 -18.09 26.10 -27.23
CA GLN A 203 -18.31 24.94 -26.36
C GLN A 203 -18.06 23.65 -27.16
N TYR A 204 -18.56 23.57 -28.39
CA TYR A 204 -18.24 22.46 -29.30
C TYR A 204 -16.74 22.34 -29.56
N LEU A 205 -16.05 23.45 -29.83
CA LEU A 205 -14.60 23.45 -29.98
C LEU A 205 -13.91 22.89 -28.73
N THR A 206 -14.38 23.27 -27.54
CA THR A 206 -13.86 22.74 -26.27
C THR A 206 -14.07 21.23 -26.16
N LEU A 207 -15.26 20.71 -26.47
CA LEU A 207 -15.55 19.28 -26.44
C LEU A 207 -14.71 18.50 -27.48
N TYR A 208 -14.52 19.05 -28.68
CA TYR A 208 -13.63 18.46 -29.69
C TYR A 208 -12.16 18.50 -29.26
N THR A 209 -11.69 19.57 -28.61
CA THR A 209 -10.32 19.60 -28.07
C THR A 209 -10.12 18.57 -26.97
N ALA A 210 -11.13 18.34 -26.12
CA ALA A 210 -11.11 17.29 -25.11
C ALA A 210 -11.11 15.89 -25.75
N LYS A 211 -11.91 15.68 -26.81
CA LYS A 211 -11.87 14.45 -27.61
C LYS A 211 -10.46 14.19 -28.12
N LEU A 212 -9.89 15.12 -28.91
CA LEU A 212 -8.56 14.98 -29.51
C LEU A 212 -7.47 14.74 -28.46
N GLY A 213 -7.52 15.46 -27.33
CA GLY A 213 -6.57 15.26 -26.23
C GLY A 213 -6.69 13.88 -25.58
N SER A 214 -7.91 13.40 -25.37
CA SER A 214 -8.15 12.05 -24.82
C SER A 214 -7.75 10.96 -25.81
N SER A 215 -8.03 11.12 -27.11
CA SER A 215 -7.61 10.17 -28.14
C SER A 215 -6.09 10.08 -28.21
N LEU A 216 -5.40 11.22 -28.18
CA LEU A 216 -3.94 11.27 -28.16
C LEU A 216 -3.37 10.52 -26.95
N ALA A 217 -3.99 10.67 -25.78
CA ALA A 217 -3.59 9.95 -24.57
C ALA A 217 -3.83 8.44 -24.70
N THR A 218 -4.98 8.01 -25.21
CA THR A 218 -5.29 6.58 -25.43
C THR A 218 -4.33 5.96 -26.45
N SER A 219 -4.06 6.63 -27.57
CA SER A 219 -3.09 6.17 -28.57
C SER A 219 -1.66 6.16 -28.03
N GLY A 220 -1.30 7.12 -27.17
CA GLY A 220 -0.04 7.12 -26.43
C GLY A 220 0.10 5.93 -25.47
N TRP A 221 -0.95 5.61 -24.72
CA TRP A 221 -1.02 4.46 -23.82
C TRP A 221 -0.87 3.12 -24.57
N LEU A 222 -1.62 2.95 -25.67
CA LEU A 222 -1.51 1.75 -26.50
C LEU A 222 -0.11 1.63 -27.13
N ARG A 223 0.50 2.74 -27.56
CA ARG A 223 1.85 2.73 -28.12
C ARG A 223 2.91 2.39 -27.08
N TYR A 224 2.82 2.96 -25.88
CA TYR A 224 3.70 2.61 -24.76
C TYR A 224 3.69 1.11 -24.54
N ASN A 225 2.48 0.55 -24.46
CA ASN A 225 2.26 -0.86 -24.26
C ASN A 225 2.83 -1.72 -25.41
N ASN A 226 2.44 -1.44 -26.65
CA ASN A 226 2.94 -2.17 -27.82
C ASN A 226 4.48 -2.11 -27.93
N THR A 227 5.11 -1.02 -27.51
CA THR A 227 6.58 -0.89 -27.55
C THR A 227 7.25 -1.84 -26.57
N ILE A 228 6.67 -2.01 -25.39
CA ILE A 228 7.20 -2.92 -24.38
C ILE A 228 6.94 -4.37 -24.77
N GLU A 229 5.75 -4.69 -25.27
CA GLU A 229 5.42 -6.02 -25.81
C GLU A 229 6.40 -6.47 -26.90
N ASN A 230 6.82 -5.56 -27.77
CA ASN A 230 7.74 -5.85 -28.86
C ASN A 230 9.23 -5.83 -28.45
N HIS A 231 9.55 -5.51 -27.19
CA HIS A 231 10.93 -5.39 -26.73
C HIS A 231 11.55 -6.77 -26.48
N SER A 232 12.76 -7.01 -26.99
CA SER A 232 13.42 -8.33 -26.97
C SER A 232 13.72 -8.89 -25.57
N LEU A 233 13.87 -8.01 -24.56
CA LEU A 233 14.04 -8.41 -23.16
C LEU A 233 12.74 -8.89 -22.49
N PHE A 234 11.58 -8.55 -23.05
CA PHE A 234 10.26 -8.80 -22.45
C PHE A 234 9.39 -9.75 -23.31
N GLY A 235 10.03 -10.55 -24.17
CA GLY A 235 9.34 -11.54 -25.01
C GLY A 235 9.15 -11.06 -26.45
N GLY A 236 10.25 -10.93 -27.19
CA GLY A 236 10.21 -10.70 -28.63
C GLY A 236 9.54 -11.87 -29.38
N GLY A 237 8.24 -11.76 -29.62
CA GLY A 237 7.47 -12.61 -30.54
C GLY A 237 7.03 -13.96 -29.96
N GLY A 238 5.98 -13.97 -29.12
CA GLY A 238 5.32 -15.21 -28.73
C GLY A 238 4.13 -15.00 -27.80
N ASN A 239 3.05 -15.76 -28.02
CA ASN A 239 1.80 -15.76 -27.26
C ASN A 239 2.01 -15.99 -25.75
N GLY A 240 2.19 -14.93 -24.98
CA GLY A 240 2.19 -15.01 -23.52
C GLY A 240 3.00 -13.91 -22.85
N ALA A 241 2.45 -12.71 -22.80
CA ALA A 241 2.34 -11.85 -21.61
C ALA A 241 2.10 -10.40 -22.05
N ASN A 242 1.15 -9.76 -21.38
CA ASN A 242 0.76 -8.37 -21.60
C ASN A 242 1.96 -7.39 -21.58
N PRO A 243 1.82 -6.18 -22.14
CA PRO A 243 2.85 -5.17 -22.40
C PRO A 243 3.68 -4.63 -21.22
N MET A 244 3.80 -5.33 -20.09
CA MET A 244 4.95 -5.19 -19.19
C MET A 244 5.63 -6.52 -18.83
N GLY A 245 5.02 -7.69 -19.08
CA GLY A 245 5.64 -9.04 -19.18
C GLY A 245 6.52 -9.56 -18.04
N GLU A 246 7.01 -8.70 -17.16
CA GLU A 246 8.02 -8.91 -16.16
C GLU A 246 7.31 -8.98 -14.81
N LYS A 247 7.15 -10.20 -14.30
CA LYS A 247 6.55 -10.43 -12.98
C LYS A 247 7.54 -10.11 -11.86
N GLU A 248 8.83 -10.20 -12.15
CA GLU A 248 9.92 -10.13 -11.17
C GLU A 248 10.13 -8.73 -10.58
N THR A 249 9.86 -7.65 -11.34
CA THR A 249 10.13 -6.27 -10.87
C THR A 249 8.86 -5.56 -10.37
N LEU A 250 7.71 -6.22 -10.41
CA LEU A 250 6.39 -5.65 -10.12
C LEU A 250 5.87 -5.94 -8.71
N ILE A 251 6.48 -6.87 -8.00
CA ILE A 251 6.17 -7.20 -6.61
C ILE A 251 7.36 -6.87 -5.73
N ALA A 252 7.17 -5.98 -4.76
CA ALA A 252 8.21 -5.66 -3.80
C ALA A 252 8.41 -6.80 -2.79
N LEU A 253 9.66 -7.02 -2.36
CA LEU A 253 9.97 -7.87 -1.23
C LEU A 253 9.79 -7.05 0.07
N PRO A 254 8.86 -7.42 0.96
CA PRO A 254 8.62 -6.71 2.22
C PRO A 254 9.78 -6.83 3.21
N LYS A 255 9.93 -5.83 4.09
CA LYS A 255 10.83 -5.93 5.25
C LYS A 255 10.43 -7.12 6.12
N ARG A 256 11.43 -7.85 6.61
CA ARG A 256 11.24 -8.95 7.55
C ARG A 256 10.69 -8.43 8.88
N PRO A 257 9.54 -8.93 9.34
CA PRO A 257 8.96 -8.51 10.62
C PRO A 257 9.70 -9.18 11.79
N ASP A 258 9.82 -8.52 12.95
CA ASP A 258 10.47 -9.06 14.15
C ASP A 258 9.56 -10.07 14.88
N ALA A 259 10.03 -11.31 15.00
CA ALA A 259 9.38 -12.39 15.74
C ALA A 259 9.33 -12.17 17.27
N GLY A 260 10.07 -11.19 17.81
CA GLY A 260 10.23 -11.01 19.25
C GLY A 260 8.91 -10.95 20.03
N SER A 261 7.91 -10.25 19.50
CA SER A 261 6.59 -10.11 20.12
C SER A 261 5.81 -11.43 20.23
N ILE A 262 5.84 -12.26 19.18
CA ILE A 262 5.14 -13.55 19.19
C ILE A 262 5.87 -14.60 20.02
N VAL A 263 7.22 -14.58 19.99
CA VAL A 263 8.05 -15.46 20.83
C VAL A 263 7.82 -15.15 22.31
N GLN A 264 7.77 -13.86 22.67
CA GLN A 264 7.42 -13.43 24.02
C GLN A 264 6.01 -13.90 24.41
N ALA A 265 5.00 -13.68 23.56
CA ALA A 265 3.63 -14.12 23.84
C ALA A 265 3.54 -15.63 24.10
N MET A 266 4.16 -16.45 23.24
CA MET A 266 4.16 -17.90 23.40
C MET A 266 4.95 -18.35 24.63
N SER A 267 6.04 -17.65 25.00
CA SER A 267 6.79 -17.95 26.23
C SER A 267 5.95 -17.74 27.50
N LEU A 268 5.12 -16.70 27.54
CA LEU A 268 4.21 -16.42 28.67
C LEU A 268 3.12 -17.48 28.75
N ILE A 269 2.56 -17.87 27.60
CA ILE A 269 1.52 -18.90 27.52
C ILE A 269 2.05 -20.26 28.00
N HIS A 270 3.26 -20.66 27.57
CA HIS A 270 3.90 -21.90 28.03
C HIS A 270 4.22 -21.88 29.53
N THR A 271 4.71 -20.75 30.05
CA THR A 271 5.00 -20.58 31.48
C THR A 271 3.73 -20.67 32.31
N CYS A 272 2.66 -20.02 31.86
CA CYS A 272 1.35 -20.11 32.49
C CYS A 272 0.83 -21.55 32.48
N ALA A 273 0.83 -22.23 31.31
CA ALA A 273 0.36 -23.59 31.17
C ALA A 273 1.09 -24.57 32.10
N TYR A 274 2.40 -24.45 32.18
CA TYR A 274 3.21 -25.27 33.08
C TYR A 274 2.90 -25.01 34.56
N SER A 275 2.73 -23.76 34.96
CA SER A 275 2.45 -23.41 36.36
C SER A 275 1.13 -24.00 36.88
N TYR A 276 0.08 -24.01 36.06
CA TYR A 276 -1.20 -24.60 36.40
C TYR A 276 -1.14 -26.13 36.42
N TRP A 277 -0.35 -26.74 35.53
CA TRP A 277 -0.08 -28.18 35.57
C TRP A 277 0.67 -28.57 36.86
N ALA A 278 1.70 -27.82 37.24
CA ALA A 278 2.52 -28.10 38.40
C ALA A 278 1.73 -28.00 39.72
N THR A 279 0.84 -27.01 39.84
CA THR A 279 -0.05 -26.85 41.00
C THR A 279 -1.15 -27.91 41.05
N ALA A 280 -1.68 -28.35 39.91
CA ALA A 280 -2.67 -29.44 39.86
C ALA A 280 -2.10 -30.80 40.35
N GLY A 281 -0.78 -31.00 40.23
CA GLY A 281 -0.08 -32.20 40.72
C GLY A 281 0.10 -32.29 42.24
N GLU A 282 -0.21 -31.23 43.00
CA GLU A 282 -0.04 -31.17 44.48
C GLU A 282 -1.28 -31.64 45.27
N LEU A 283 -2.28 -32.25 44.62
CA LEU A 283 -3.44 -32.81 45.32
C LEU A 283 -3.05 -33.92 46.32
N PRO A 284 -3.74 -34.02 47.48
CA PRO A 284 -3.33 -34.87 48.59
C PRO A 284 -3.20 -36.34 48.19
N GLU A 285 -2.17 -37.00 48.74
CA GLU A 285 -1.91 -38.44 48.61
C GLU A 285 -3.20 -39.24 48.84
N ASN A 286 -3.56 -40.08 47.88
CA ASN A 286 -4.58 -41.10 48.12
C ASN A 286 -4.05 -42.05 49.21
N ALA A 287 -4.96 -42.62 50.01
CA ALA A 287 -4.68 -43.50 51.17
C ALA A 287 -3.77 -44.74 50.91
N ASN A 288 -3.31 -44.95 49.68
CA ASN A 288 -2.42 -46.03 49.25
C ASN A 288 -0.98 -45.57 48.94
N GLY A 289 -0.59 -44.34 49.29
CA GLY A 289 0.80 -43.85 49.09
C GLY A 289 1.21 -43.69 47.63
N ALA A 290 0.26 -43.75 46.70
CA ALA A 290 0.47 -43.40 45.29
C ALA A 290 -0.04 -41.98 45.06
N ARG A 291 0.84 -41.10 44.56
CA ARG A 291 0.41 -39.81 44.01
C ARG A 291 -0.68 -40.09 42.96
N PRO A 292 -1.79 -39.33 42.90
CA PRO A 292 -2.91 -39.62 41.99
C PRO A 292 -2.55 -39.58 40.50
N PHE A 293 -1.34 -39.16 40.15
CA PHE A 293 -0.83 -39.18 38.80
C PHE A 293 0.46 -40.00 38.77
N THR A 294 0.32 -41.32 38.69
CA THR A 294 1.29 -42.08 37.90
C THR A 294 1.30 -41.38 36.55
N ALA A 295 2.47 -40.92 36.10
CA ALA A 295 2.70 -40.34 34.79
C ALA A 295 2.40 -41.38 33.68
N GLY A 296 1.13 -41.77 33.58
CA GLY A 296 0.57 -42.41 32.41
C GLY A 296 0.79 -41.42 31.30
N HIS A 297 1.57 -41.86 30.33
CA HIS A 297 2.01 -41.09 29.19
C HIS A 297 0.80 -40.62 28.38
N TYR A 298 0.16 -39.54 28.78
CA TYR A 298 -0.73 -38.81 27.89
C TYR A 298 0.16 -38.00 26.98
N HIS A 299 0.77 -38.71 26.03
CA HIS A 299 1.17 -38.09 24.79
C HIS A 299 -0.05 -37.32 24.28
N TYR A 300 0.17 -36.12 23.75
CA TYR A 300 -0.72 -35.59 22.71
C TYR A 300 -0.57 -36.52 21.49
N THR A 301 -1.03 -37.77 21.59
CA THR A 301 -1.11 -38.68 20.46
C THR A 301 -2.17 -38.11 19.56
N THR A 302 -1.76 -37.40 18.50
CA THR A 302 -2.38 -37.39 17.15
C THR A 302 -3.91 -37.44 17.10
N GLY A 303 -4.58 -36.82 18.07
CA GLY A 303 -5.93 -37.21 18.47
C GLY A 303 -6.98 -36.55 17.60
N THR A 304 -7.39 -37.26 16.56
CA THR A 304 -8.57 -37.01 15.73
C THR A 304 -9.90 -37.07 16.49
N GLN A 305 -9.89 -37.22 17.83
CA GLN A 305 -11.07 -37.42 18.67
C GLN A 305 -11.05 -36.53 19.93
N PRO A 306 -12.20 -35.97 20.35
CA PRO A 306 -12.32 -35.24 21.60
C PRO A 306 -12.14 -36.20 22.78
N VAL A 307 -11.23 -35.88 23.71
CA VAL A 307 -11.01 -36.71 24.90
C VAL A 307 -12.15 -36.47 25.88
N ALA A 308 -13.00 -37.48 26.06
CA ALA A 308 -14.05 -37.52 27.08
C ALA A 308 -13.43 -37.90 28.44
N GLY A 309 -13.40 -36.97 29.40
CA GLY A 309 -12.99 -37.27 30.78
C GLY A 309 -12.86 -36.02 31.67
N ASN A 310 -13.18 -36.17 32.95
CA ASN A 310 -12.93 -35.18 34.00
C ASN A 310 -11.41 -35.03 34.20
N ASP A 311 -10.78 -34.17 33.41
CA ASP A 311 -9.36 -33.87 33.49
C ASP A 311 -9.12 -32.72 34.49
N PRO A 312 -8.17 -32.84 35.45
CA PRO A 312 -7.77 -31.73 36.30
C PRO A 312 -7.09 -30.65 35.44
N ILE A 313 -7.66 -29.44 35.44
CA ILE A 313 -7.14 -28.17 34.90
C ILE A 313 -6.14 -28.35 33.75
N LYS A 314 -6.62 -28.78 32.57
CA LYS A 314 -5.80 -28.82 31.35
C LYS A 314 -6.09 -27.58 30.52
N ILE A 315 -5.09 -26.71 30.40
CA ILE A 315 -5.14 -25.55 29.51
C ILE A 315 -5.05 -26.04 28.07
N ARG A 316 -6.01 -25.63 27.25
CA ARG A 316 -6.11 -25.99 25.83
C ARG A 316 -6.39 -24.75 24.96
N PRO A 317 -6.06 -24.79 23.67
CA PRO A 317 -6.35 -23.71 22.74
C PRO A 317 -7.78 -23.85 22.20
N TRP A 318 -8.55 -22.76 22.27
CA TRP A 318 -9.94 -22.68 21.83
C TRP A 318 -10.15 -21.47 20.92
N PHE A 319 -10.93 -21.64 19.86
CA PHE A 319 -11.62 -20.52 19.22
C PHE A 319 -12.87 -20.20 20.04
N VAL A 320 -13.13 -18.93 20.28
CA VAL A 320 -14.25 -18.45 21.10
C VAL A 320 -14.96 -17.32 20.38
N LYS A 321 -16.29 -17.36 20.40
CA LYS A 321 -17.14 -16.25 19.96
C LYS A 321 -18.00 -15.77 21.10
N THR A 322 -18.28 -14.47 21.08
CA THR A 322 -19.41 -13.91 21.81
C THR A 322 -20.69 -14.51 21.22
N SER A 323 -21.43 -15.27 22.04
CA SER A 323 -22.75 -15.72 21.67
C SER A 323 -23.59 -14.48 21.30
N PRO A 324 -24.29 -14.45 20.15
CA PRO A 324 -25.49 -13.63 20.09
C PRO A 324 -26.37 -14.07 21.26
N ASN A 325 -27.01 -13.14 21.97
CA ASN A 325 -27.95 -13.41 23.05
C ASN A 325 -29.22 -14.11 22.51
N THR A 326 -29.07 -15.26 21.88
CA THR A 326 -30.14 -16.08 21.32
C THR A 326 -30.13 -17.39 22.06
N PHE A 327 -31.12 -17.56 22.94
CA PHE A 327 -31.54 -18.86 23.44
C PHE A 327 -31.86 -19.76 22.22
N PRO A 328 -31.33 -21.00 22.13
CA PRO A 328 -30.90 -21.90 23.21
C PRO A 328 -29.38 -21.90 23.48
N ALA A 329 -28.96 -22.71 24.46
CA ALA A 329 -27.60 -22.75 25.03
C ALA A 329 -26.45 -22.75 23.97
N PRO A 330 -25.26 -22.19 24.30
CA PRO A 330 -24.13 -22.13 23.38
C PRO A 330 -23.72 -23.52 22.90
N GLY A 331 -24.11 -23.87 21.67
CA GLY A 331 -23.70 -25.10 21.01
C GLY A 331 -22.23 -25.07 20.55
N PRO A 332 -21.80 -26.04 19.72
CA PRO A 332 -20.47 -26.02 19.07
C PRO A 332 -20.21 -24.77 18.19
N GLU A 333 -21.19 -23.89 18.02
CA GLU A 333 -21.09 -22.66 17.23
C GLU A 333 -20.35 -21.51 17.96
N THR A 334 -20.26 -21.56 19.30
CA THR A 334 -19.61 -20.51 20.11
C THR A 334 -18.19 -20.84 20.53
N ARG A 335 -17.78 -22.11 20.39
CA ARG A 335 -16.44 -22.59 20.74
C ARG A 335 -15.99 -23.75 19.87
N TYR A 336 -14.71 -23.77 19.52
CA TYR A 336 -14.10 -24.85 18.75
C TYR A 336 -12.69 -25.14 19.30
N GLU A 337 -12.40 -26.39 19.66
CA GLU A 337 -11.07 -26.78 20.17
C GLU A 337 -10.08 -26.82 19.00
N VAL A 338 -8.99 -26.05 19.10
CA VAL A 338 -7.94 -26.08 18.08
C VAL A 338 -7.17 -27.40 18.22
N ARG A 339 -6.99 -28.11 17.12
CA ARG A 339 -6.24 -29.37 17.03
C ARG A 339 -5.00 -29.17 16.15
N ASN A 340 -4.09 -30.13 16.20
CA ASN A 340 -2.87 -30.09 15.36
C ASN A 340 -3.19 -30.07 13.85
N ASN A 341 -4.32 -30.64 13.43
CA ASN A 341 -4.76 -30.67 12.04
C ASN A 341 -5.80 -29.59 11.69
N THR A 342 -6.16 -28.70 12.63
CA THR A 342 -7.10 -27.61 12.36
C THR A 342 -6.53 -26.71 11.28
N THR A 343 -7.31 -26.41 10.26
CA THR A 343 -6.88 -25.61 9.10
C THR A 343 -7.27 -24.15 9.25
N ILE A 344 -6.58 -23.25 8.54
CA ILE A 344 -6.93 -21.83 8.51
C ILE A 344 -8.37 -21.58 8.01
N GLN A 345 -8.87 -22.42 7.11
CA GLN A 345 -10.22 -22.29 6.56
C GLN A 345 -11.29 -22.51 7.62
N GLU A 346 -11.10 -23.52 8.49
CA GLU A 346 -11.99 -23.76 9.64
C GLU A 346 -11.99 -22.56 10.60
N ALA A 347 -10.84 -21.92 10.81
CA ALA A 347 -10.74 -20.74 11.66
C ALA A 347 -11.46 -19.52 11.04
N LEU A 348 -11.33 -19.32 9.73
CA LEU A 348 -12.02 -18.25 8.99
C LEU A 348 -13.54 -18.49 8.89
N ASP A 349 -13.97 -19.74 8.74
CA ASP A 349 -15.37 -20.16 8.75
C ASP A 349 -15.98 -19.90 10.12
N PHE A 350 -15.22 -20.22 11.17
CA PHE A 350 -15.60 -19.84 12.52
C PHE A 350 -15.71 -18.32 12.57
N TYR A 351 -14.67 -17.49 12.47
CA TYR A 351 -14.79 -16.04 12.72
C TYR A 351 -15.51 -15.21 11.63
N GLY A 352 -16.06 -15.83 10.59
CA GLY A 352 -16.80 -15.13 9.55
C GLY A 352 -15.94 -14.13 8.76
N ASN A 353 -14.68 -14.50 8.48
CA ASN A 353 -13.64 -13.63 7.91
C ASN A 353 -13.08 -12.53 8.83
N GLY A 354 -13.47 -12.51 10.11
CA GLY A 354 -12.89 -11.60 11.10
C GLY A 354 -11.54 -12.07 11.65
N ASN A 355 -10.98 -11.28 12.58
CA ASN A 355 -9.75 -11.63 13.29
C ASN A 355 -9.90 -12.97 14.03
N ILE A 356 -8.85 -13.79 13.97
CA ILE A 356 -8.83 -15.11 14.58
C ILE A 356 -8.29 -14.97 16.00
N ILE A 357 -9.10 -15.34 17.00
CA ILE A 357 -8.70 -15.31 18.41
C ILE A 357 -8.44 -16.76 18.87
N ILE A 358 -7.25 -17.03 19.39
CA ILE A 358 -6.88 -18.29 20.02
C ILE A 358 -6.78 -18.05 21.52
N ARG A 359 -7.76 -18.57 22.26
CA ARG A 359 -7.82 -18.48 23.72
C ARG A 359 -7.16 -19.70 24.36
N PHE A 360 -6.18 -19.48 25.23
CA PHE A 360 -5.53 -20.53 26.00
C PHE A 360 -6.17 -20.61 27.39
N GLY A 361 -7.04 -21.59 27.57
CA GLY A 361 -7.90 -21.64 28.73
C GLY A 361 -8.48 -23.01 29.06
N GLU A 362 -9.31 -23.01 30.10
CA GLU A 362 -10.04 -24.19 30.56
C GLU A 362 -11.52 -24.07 30.16
N HIS A 363 -12.07 -25.16 29.64
CA HIS A 363 -13.51 -25.35 29.48
C HIS A 363 -13.95 -26.47 30.42
N LYS A 364 -14.89 -26.17 31.33
CA LYS A 364 -15.42 -27.16 32.25
C LYS A 364 -16.52 -27.96 31.58
N THR A 365 -16.32 -29.28 31.49
CA THR A 365 -17.33 -30.23 30.99
C THR A 365 -18.31 -30.69 32.08
N SER A 366 -17.98 -30.46 33.36
CA SER A 366 -18.84 -30.75 34.51
C SER A 366 -18.89 -29.58 35.50
N GLY A 367 -20.10 -29.23 35.97
CA GLY A 367 -20.36 -28.10 36.86
C GLY A 367 -20.96 -26.88 36.15
N ASN A 368 -21.00 -25.73 36.84
CA ASN A 368 -21.49 -24.48 36.25
C ASN A 368 -20.49 -24.00 35.17
N PRO A 369 -20.97 -23.68 33.95
CA PRO A 369 -20.11 -23.17 32.89
C PRO A 369 -19.47 -21.85 33.30
N HIS A 370 -18.31 -21.56 32.71
CA HIS A 370 -17.64 -20.28 32.87
C HIS A 370 -18.51 -19.16 32.30
N SER A 371 -18.54 -18.01 32.97
CA SER A 371 -19.31 -16.82 32.55
C SER A 371 -18.66 -16.08 31.37
N GLU A 372 -17.40 -16.39 31.09
CA GLU A 372 -16.58 -15.79 30.06
C GLU A 372 -17.00 -16.25 28.64
N THR A 373 -16.57 -15.49 27.62
CA THR A 373 -16.98 -15.74 26.22
C THR A 373 -16.61 -17.15 25.76
N GLY A 374 -17.57 -17.84 25.14
CA GLY A 374 -17.39 -19.23 24.69
C GLY A 374 -17.33 -20.27 25.81
N GLU A 375 -17.71 -19.93 27.05
CA GLU A 375 -17.60 -20.81 28.23
C GLU A 375 -16.15 -21.28 28.51
N VAL A 376 -15.17 -20.53 28.00
CA VAL A 376 -13.73 -20.80 28.18
C VAL A 376 -13.11 -19.66 28.97
N LYS A 377 -12.58 -19.98 30.15
CA LYS A 377 -11.87 -19.00 30.99
C LYS A 377 -10.42 -18.84 30.48
N PRO A 378 -9.99 -17.63 30.10
CA PRO A 378 -8.65 -17.37 29.59
C PRO A 378 -7.61 -17.33 30.72
N TYR A 379 -7.20 -18.50 31.22
CA TYR A 379 -6.16 -18.56 32.26
C TYR A 379 -4.81 -18.01 31.76
N CYS A 380 -4.43 -18.36 30.53
CA CYS A 380 -3.14 -18.00 29.93
C CYS A 380 -3.23 -16.94 28.84
N GLY A 381 -4.41 -16.32 28.68
CA GLY A 381 -4.62 -15.22 27.77
C GLY A 381 -5.04 -15.63 26.36
N ASP A 382 -5.09 -14.63 25.49
CA ASP A 382 -5.61 -14.73 24.12
C ASP A 382 -4.58 -14.19 23.12
N ILE A 383 -4.29 -14.96 22.06
CA ILE A 383 -3.56 -14.48 20.89
C ILE A 383 -4.56 -14.08 19.82
N THR A 384 -4.41 -12.88 19.26
CA THR A 384 -5.17 -12.43 18.11
C THR A 384 -4.29 -12.46 16.86
N ILE A 385 -4.75 -13.17 15.83
CA ILE A 385 -4.19 -13.15 14.48
C ILE A 385 -5.08 -12.21 13.64
N PRO A 386 -4.59 -11.01 13.30
CA PRO A 386 -5.34 -10.07 12.48
C PRO A 386 -5.54 -10.61 11.06
N VAL A 387 -6.75 -10.48 10.52
CA VAL A 387 -7.06 -10.87 9.14
C VAL A 387 -7.16 -9.60 8.29
N VAL A 388 -6.14 -9.38 7.45
CA VAL A 388 -6.05 -8.19 6.58
C VAL A 388 -6.93 -8.33 5.34
N SER A 389 -6.91 -9.50 4.70
CA SER A 389 -7.64 -9.75 3.45
C SER A 389 -8.01 -11.22 3.34
N VAL A 390 -9.21 -11.47 2.83
CA VAL A 390 -9.72 -12.82 2.52
C VAL A 390 -9.86 -13.05 1.01
N LEU A 391 -9.19 -12.22 0.20
CA LEU A 391 -9.14 -12.43 -1.25
C LEU A 391 -8.51 -13.80 -1.53
N GLY A 392 -9.13 -14.58 -2.43
CA GLY A 392 -8.66 -15.93 -2.74
C GLY A 392 -8.97 -16.98 -1.68
N ARG A 393 -9.80 -16.68 -0.67
CA ARG A 393 -10.22 -17.64 0.37
C ARG A 393 -10.82 -18.95 -0.19
N ASN A 394 -11.57 -18.87 -1.27
CA ASN A 394 -12.23 -20.03 -1.89
C ASN A 394 -11.26 -20.94 -2.66
N VAL A 395 -9.98 -20.58 -2.70
CA VAL A 395 -8.91 -21.34 -3.36
C VAL A 395 -8.06 -21.97 -2.25
N PRO A 396 -7.65 -23.25 -2.37
CA PRO A 396 -6.71 -23.85 -1.43
C PRO A 396 -5.43 -23.00 -1.33
N VAL A 397 -4.93 -22.80 -0.10
CA VAL A 397 -3.70 -22.02 0.13
C VAL A 397 -2.54 -22.66 -0.63
N GLY A 398 -1.75 -21.84 -1.34
CA GLY A 398 -0.66 -22.34 -2.18
C GLY A 398 -1.10 -22.92 -3.53
N SER A 399 -2.38 -22.73 -3.92
CA SER A 399 -2.86 -23.04 -5.29
C SER A 399 -2.99 -21.76 -6.14
N PRO A 400 -2.83 -21.85 -7.48
CA PRO A 400 -2.98 -20.70 -8.37
C PRO A 400 -4.33 -20.00 -8.15
N GLY A 401 -4.30 -18.69 -7.88
CA GLY A 401 -5.49 -17.89 -7.52
C GLY A 401 -5.65 -17.62 -6.00
N SER A 402 -4.81 -18.20 -5.14
CA SER A 402 -4.69 -17.75 -3.75
C SER A 402 -3.98 -16.39 -3.67
N SER A 403 -4.38 -15.54 -2.72
CA SER A 403 -3.72 -14.24 -2.51
C SER A 403 -2.49 -14.38 -1.61
N ALA A 404 -1.51 -13.48 -1.76
CA ALA A 404 -0.36 -13.44 -0.87
C ALA A 404 -0.76 -13.28 0.61
N ALA A 405 -1.82 -12.50 0.86
CA ALA A 405 -2.40 -12.31 2.17
C ALA A 405 -2.84 -13.64 2.81
N MET A 406 -3.47 -14.53 2.04
CA MET A 406 -3.91 -15.84 2.52
C MET A 406 -2.74 -16.77 2.85
N ILE A 407 -1.64 -16.71 2.09
CA ILE A 407 -0.46 -17.55 2.33
C ILE A 407 0.26 -17.11 3.61
N ILE A 408 0.45 -15.81 3.80
CA ILE A 408 1.04 -15.27 5.03
C ILE A 408 0.14 -15.53 6.23
N LEU A 409 -1.17 -15.38 6.08
CA LEU A 409 -2.13 -15.68 7.14
C LEU A 409 -2.08 -17.17 7.55
N ASP A 410 -2.00 -18.08 6.59
CA ASP A 410 -1.84 -19.51 6.86
C ASP A 410 -0.49 -19.83 7.52
N ALA A 411 0.58 -19.16 7.10
CA ALA A 411 1.89 -19.29 7.73
C ALA A 411 1.87 -18.82 9.19
N TYR A 412 1.22 -17.69 9.50
CA TYR A 412 1.07 -17.19 10.87
C TYR A 412 0.20 -18.08 11.74
N PHE A 413 -0.92 -18.57 11.20
CA PHE A 413 -1.77 -19.51 11.91
C PHE A 413 -1.05 -20.83 12.18
N THR A 414 -0.38 -21.38 11.17
CA THR A 414 0.44 -22.59 11.28
C THR A 414 1.57 -22.39 12.27
N MET A 415 2.22 -21.22 12.28
CA MET A 415 3.26 -20.86 13.25
C MET A 415 2.75 -20.93 14.68
N VAL A 416 1.65 -20.22 15.01
CA VAL A 416 1.09 -20.22 16.38
C VAL A 416 0.63 -21.62 16.79
N ARG A 417 -0.03 -22.34 15.89
CA ARG A 417 -0.46 -23.74 16.11
C ARG A 417 0.74 -24.64 16.40
N ASN A 418 1.79 -24.55 15.58
CA ASN A 418 2.99 -25.36 15.69
C ASN A 418 3.83 -25.01 16.94
N MET A 419 3.85 -23.75 17.38
CA MET A 419 4.50 -23.36 18.63
C MET A 419 3.78 -23.92 19.88
N TRP A 420 2.52 -24.32 19.74
CA TRP A 420 1.76 -24.97 20.82
C TRP A 420 1.85 -26.50 20.77
N PHE A 421 1.67 -27.13 19.59
CA PHE A 421 1.61 -28.60 19.42
C PHE A 421 2.97 -29.25 19.07
N ARG A 422 3.09 -30.58 19.26
CA ARG A 422 4.36 -31.34 19.19
C ARG A 422 4.97 -31.35 17.79
N GLY A 423 6.31 -31.27 17.72
CA GLY A 423 7.10 -31.64 16.53
C GLY A 423 7.56 -30.48 15.64
N ALA A 424 7.44 -29.22 16.09
CA ALA A 424 7.84 -28.05 15.33
C ALA A 424 8.92 -27.21 16.04
N ALA A 425 9.77 -26.56 15.24
CA ALA A 425 10.84 -25.69 15.74
C ALA A 425 10.29 -24.57 16.64
N GLY A 426 10.89 -24.38 17.81
CA GLY A 426 10.55 -23.30 18.75
C GLY A 426 9.61 -23.69 19.90
N ALA A 427 8.80 -24.74 19.77
CA ALA A 427 7.86 -25.15 20.83
C ALA A 427 8.60 -25.73 22.06
N GLU A 428 9.61 -26.55 21.82
CA GLU A 428 10.41 -27.22 22.84
C GLU A 428 11.25 -26.27 23.72
N PRO A 429 12.07 -25.34 23.17
CA PRO A 429 12.87 -24.43 23.99
C PRO A 429 12.01 -23.51 24.86
N LEU A 430 10.86 -23.04 24.35
CA LEU A 430 9.94 -22.21 25.13
C LEU A 430 9.33 -22.97 26.32
N SER A 431 8.96 -24.23 26.14
CA SER A 431 8.47 -25.06 27.24
C SER A 431 9.54 -25.40 28.27
N ARG A 432 10.81 -25.54 27.87
CA ARG A 432 11.92 -25.72 28.82
C ARG A 432 12.16 -24.48 29.66
N ALA A 433 12.16 -23.30 29.04
CA ALA A 433 12.29 -22.05 29.77
C ALA A 433 11.15 -21.86 30.78
N ALA A 434 9.91 -22.19 30.40
CA ALA A 434 8.76 -22.18 31.30
C ALA A 434 8.98 -23.03 32.56
N VAL A 435 9.56 -24.22 32.44
CA VAL A 435 9.91 -25.08 33.57
C VAL A 435 10.91 -24.40 34.50
N LEU A 436 12.00 -23.87 33.95
CA LEU A 436 13.05 -23.19 34.72
C LEU A 436 12.52 -21.97 35.47
N PHE A 437 11.69 -21.15 34.82
CA PHE A 437 11.09 -19.96 35.46
C PHE A 437 10.21 -20.32 36.65
N TYR A 438 9.39 -21.36 36.50
CA TYR A 438 8.51 -21.79 37.57
C TYR A 438 9.28 -22.47 38.71
N GLU A 439 10.21 -23.39 38.42
CA GLU A 439 11.02 -24.04 39.46
C GLU A 439 11.81 -23.03 40.29
N ASN A 440 12.40 -22.01 39.64
CA ASN A 440 13.07 -20.89 40.32
C ASN A 440 12.11 -20.07 41.21
N SER A 441 10.84 -19.92 40.84
CA SER A 441 9.85 -19.20 41.66
C SER A 441 9.49 -19.92 42.97
N THR A 442 9.66 -21.25 43.03
CA THR A 442 9.20 -22.10 44.15
C THR A 442 10.22 -22.33 45.27
N SER A 443 11.44 -21.75 45.19
CA SER A 443 12.43 -21.75 46.29
C SER A 443 12.89 -23.14 46.82
N GLN A 444 12.75 -24.24 46.08
CA GLN A 444 13.32 -25.52 46.53
C GLN A 444 14.81 -25.62 46.18
N GLN A 445 15.66 -24.97 46.99
CA GLN A 445 17.14 -24.96 46.89
C GLN A 445 17.85 -26.33 46.98
N ASN A 446 17.15 -27.47 46.97
CA ASN A 446 17.78 -28.77 47.18
C ASN A 446 17.17 -29.94 46.38
N ARG A 447 16.34 -29.68 45.38
CA ARG A 447 16.21 -30.64 44.29
C ARG A 447 17.31 -30.28 43.30
N THR A 448 18.34 -31.12 43.19
CA THR A 448 19.07 -31.25 41.93
C THR A 448 18.02 -31.19 40.82
N VAL A 449 18.06 -30.15 40.01
CA VAL A 449 17.17 -29.91 38.88
C VAL A 449 17.13 -31.22 38.08
N ARG A 450 16.12 -32.08 38.30
CA ARG A 450 15.98 -33.37 37.60
C ARG A 450 15.57 -33.15 36.14
N THR A 451 15.38 -31.90 35.76
CA THR A 451 14.91 -31.46 34.45
C THR A 451 16.06 -31.20 33.47
N CYS A 452 17.30 -31.59 33.82
CA CYS A 452 18.43 -31.59 32.89
C CYS A 452 18.53 -32.87 32.05
N ASP A 453 17.80 -33.93 32.43
CA ASP A 453 17.68 -35.12 31.59
C ASP A 453 16.59 -34.88 30.52
N PRO A 454 16.92 -34.88 29.21
CA PRO A 454 15.94 -34.73 28.14
C PRO A 454 14.76 -35.72 28.25
N ALA A 455 14.98 -36.87 28.88
CA ALA A 455 13.95 -37.87 29.13
C ALA A 455 13.00 -37.52 30.29
N GLU A 456 13.47 -36.86 31.36
CA GLU A 456 12.66 -36.55 32.55
C GLU A 456 12.03 -35.13 32.52
N ALA A 457 12.67 -34.17 31.84
CA ALA A 457 12.24 -32.76 31.79
C ALA A 457 10.95 -32.53 30.97
N CYS A 458 10.62 -33.48 30.09
CA CYS A 458 9.58 -33.34 29.08
C CYS A 458 8.87 -34.68 28.80
N GLY A 459 9.56 -35.83 28.95
CA GLY A 459 9.05 -37.15 28.56
C GLY A 459 7.87 -37.68 29.40
N GLY A 460 7.69 -37.19 30.63
CA GLY A 460 6.60 -37.61 31.52
C GLY A 460 5.49 -36.58 31.77
N LEU A 461 5.66 -35.32 31.36
CA LEU A 461 4.85 -34.18 31.84
C LEU A 461 3.60 -33.91 31.02
N GLY A 462 3.44 -34.53 29.85
CA GLY A 462 2.26 -34.32 29.02
C GLY A 462 2.05 -32.84 28.65
N LEU A 463 3.14 -32.11 28.33
CA LEU A 463 3.10 -30.78 27.71
C LEU A 463 3.04 -30.91 26.17
N PRO A 464 2.27 -30.02 25.49
CA PRO A 464 1.97 -30.19 24.07
C PRO A 464 3.14 -29.89 23.15
N SER A 465 4.22 -29.29 23.64
CA SER A 465 5.38 -28.86 22.84
C SER A 465 6.68 -29.63 23.08
N CYS A 466 6.70 -30.55 24.05
CA CYS A 466 7.92 -31.27 24.49
C CYS A 466 8.18 -32.55 23.67
N THR A 467 9.41 -32.73 23.13
CA THR A 467 9.90 -33.98 22.51
C THR A 467 11.07 -34.60 23.29
N ALA A 468 11.20 -35.93 23.28
CA ALA A 468 12.25 -36.69 23.98
C ALA A 468 13.38 -37.17 23.04
N LEU A 469 13.40 -36.74 21.78
CA LEU A 469 14.29 -37.29 20.75
C LEU A 469 15.17 -36.20 20.14
N LEU A 470 16.48 -36.45 20.21
CA LEU A 470 17.62 -35.74 19.62
C LEU A 470 18.14 -34.51 20.40
N PHE A 471 18.89 -34.77 21.49
CA PHE A 471 19.89 -33.81 21.97
C PHE A 471 21.19 -34.52 22.33
N THR A 472 22.27 -34.12 21.65
CA THR A 472 23.61 -34.17 22.21
C THR A 472 23.77 -32.96 23.12
N ALA A 473 24.18 -33.22 24.36
CA ALA A 473 24.44 -32.24 25.40
C ALA A 473 25.23 -31.01 24.89
N GLU A 474 24.94 -29.82 25.41
CA GLU A 474 25.93 -29.05 26.18
C GLU A 474 25.39 -27.70 26.74
N ARG A 475 25.60 -27.55 28.07
CA ARG A 475 26.02 -26.33 28.81
C ARG A 475 25.09 -25.30 29.44
N GLU A 476 23.77 -25.23 29.21
CA GLU A 476 22.94 -24.21 29.92
C GLU A 476 22.07 -24.72 31.08
N CYS A 477 22.13 -26.02 31.40
CA CYS A 477 21.39 -26.60 32.53
C CYS A 477 21.95 -26.23 33.92
N THR A 478 22.95 -25.35 34.02
CA THR A 478 23.57 -24.93 35.27
C THR A 478 23.07 -23.58 35.78
N HIS A 479 22.26 -22.86 35.01
CA HIS A 479 21.73 -21.54 35.36
C HIS A 479 20.24 -21.61 35.73
N LEU A 480 19.86 -20.99 36.85
CA LEU A 480 18.47 -20.93 37.38
C LEU A 480 17.52 -20.04 36.55
N THR A 481 18.04 -19.34 35.54
CA THR A 481 17.29 -18.55 34.56
C THR A 481 17.99 -18.64 33.21
N PRO A 482 17.26 -18.65 32.09
CA PRO A 482 17.88 -18.57 30.76
C PRO A 482 18.73 -17.30 30.61
N SER A 483 19.83 -17.40 29.87
CA SER A 483 20.69 -16.25 29.54
C SER A 483 20.02 -15.33 28.51
N LYS A 484 20.48 -14.07 28.38
CA LYS A 484 20.02 -13.17 27.32
C LYS A 484 20.42 -13.70 25.93
N GLU A 485 21.63 -14.25 25.81
CA GLU A 485 22.15 -14.88 24.60
C GLU A 485 21.27 -16.05 24.12
N TRP A 486 20.72 -16.83 25.06
CA TRP A 486 19.70 -17.84 24.75
C TRP A 486 18.44 -17.20 24.16
N SER A 487 17.94 -16.11 24.75
CA SER A 487 16.71 -15.45 24.28
C SER A 487 16.87 -14.87 22.85
N GLU A 488 18.05 -14.33 22.53
CA GLU A 488 18.40 -13.85 21.19
C GLU A 488 18.52 -15.01 20.21
N THR A 489 19.20 -16.10 20.59
CA THR A 489 19.32 -17.31 19.77
C THR A 489 17.95 -17.92 19.42
N ILE A 490 17.02 -17.97 20.38
CA ILE A 490 15.67 -18.49 20.14
C ILE A 490 14.86 -17.58 19.22
N LYS A 491 14.98 -16.25 19.37
CA LYS A 491 14.38 -15.29 18.44
C LYS A 491 14.91 -15.51 17.03
N ASP A 492 16.23 -15.59 16.85
CA ASP A 492 16.87 -15.76 15.54
C ASP A 492 16.52 -17.10 14.89
N GLN A 493 16.44 -18.17 15.68
CA GLN A 493 15.99 -19.48 15.19
C GLN A 493 14.55 -19.43 14.69
N ILE A 494 13.64 -18.82 15.45
CA ILE A 494 12.23 -18.73 15.07
C ILE A 494 12.03 -17.78 13.87
N GLN A 495 12.75 -16.66 13.86
CA GLN A 495 12.77 -15.71 12.76
C GLN A 495 13.20 -16.38 11.45
N SER A 496 14.34 -17.08 11.47
CA SER A 496 14.90 -17.72 10.27
C SER A 496 14.11 -18.92 9.80
N LEU A 497 13.66 -19.80 10.71
CA LEU A 497 13.01 -21.07 10.35
C LEU A 497 11.56 -20.90 9.90
N ILE A 498 10.86 -19.88 10.40
CA ILE A 498 9.42 -19.74 10.19
C ILE A 498 9.09 -18.48 9.40
N ILE A 499 9.54 -17.31 9.85
CA ILE A 499 9.13 -16.04 9.22
C ILE A 499 9.85 -15.83 7.90
N ASP A 500 11.19 -15.95 7.86
CA ASP A 500 11.97 -15.66 6.67
C ASP A 500 11.72 -16.68 5.55
N VAL A 501 11.59 -17.97 5.89
CA VAL A 501 11.22 -19.02 4.94
C VAL A 501 9.81 -18.82 4.40
N ALA A 502 8.81 -18.60 5.28
CA ALA A 502 7.44 -18.36 4.83
C ALA A 502 7.31 -17.10 3.98
N LEU A 503 8.07 -16.05 4.30
CA LEU A 503 8.11 -14.81 3.53
C LEU A 503 8.63 -15.07 2.12
N MET A 504 9.75 -15.79 1.98
CA MET A 504 10.34 -16.12 0.68
C MET A 504 9.46 -17.07 -0.14
N ASP A 505 8.88 -18.09 0.49
CA ASP A 505 7.94 -19.02 -0.17
C ASP A 505 6.68 -18.27 -0.63
N ALA A 506 6.11 -17.40 0.20
CA ALA A 506 4.98 -16.57 -0.18
C ALA A 506 5.31 -15.61 -1.32
N TRP A 507 6.47 -14.93 -1.26
CA TRP A 507 6.90 -14.00 -2.28
C TRP A 507 7.15 -14.70 -3.62
N THR A 508 7.89 -15.81 -3.64
CA THR A 508 8.15 -16.60 -4.86
C THR A 508 6.88 -17.22 -5.43
N PHE A 509 5.98 -17.74 -4.58
CA PHE A 509 4.69 -18.23 -5.03
C PHE A 509 3.88 -17.10 -5.69
N TYR A 510 3.86 -15.93 -5.06
CA TYR A 510 3.10 -14.79 -5.54
C TYR A 510 3.66 -14.21 -6.84
N LEU A 511 5.00 -14.11 -6.98
CA LEU A 511 5.66 -13.74 -8.23
C LEU A 511 5.20 -14.59 -9.42
N ASN A 512 5.04 -15.90 -9.21
CA ASN A 512 4.70 -16.83 -10.28
C ASN A 512 3.19 -16.89 -10.59
N ASN A 513 2.33 -16.62 -9.60
CA ASN A 513 0.89 -16.86 -9.69
C ASN A 513 0.03 -15.60 -9.60
N ALA A 514 0.61 -14.43 -9.31
CA ALA A 514 -0.14 -13.19 -9.23
C ALA A 514 -0.60 -12.74 -10.61
N ASP A 515 -1.89 -12.43 -10.72
CA ASP A 515 -2.48 -11.83 -11.91
C ASP A 515 -2.15 -10.33 -11.94
N ILE A 516 -0.92 -10.02 -12.39
CA ILE A 516 -0.35 -8.66 -12.52
C ILE A 516 -0.42 -8.18 -13.97
N GLU A 517 -0.72 -9.10 -14.88
CA GLU A 517 -0.76 -8.84 -16.31
C GLU A 517 -1.90 -7.85 -16.64
N ILE A 518 -1.61 -6.88 -17.52
CA ILE A 518 -2.62 -5.90 -17.95
C ILE A 518 -3.63 -6.60 -18.86
N GLU A 519 -4.76 -7.05 -18.31
CA GLU A 519 -5.83 -7.67 -19.10
C GLU A 519 -6.20 -6.83 -20.34
N ASN A 520 -6.45 -7.46 -21.48
CA ASN A 520 -6.90 -6.78 -22.71
C ASN A 520 -8.14 -5.90 -22.46
N ALA A 521 -9.00 -6.27 -21.51
CA ALA A 521 -10.13 -5.47 -21.06
C ALA A 521 -9.70 -4.12 -20.47
N ILE A 522 -8.57 -4.04 -19.77
CA ILE A 522 -8.00 -2.80 -19.22
C ILE A 522 -7.36 -1.96 -20.34
N LEU A 523 -6.66 -2.59 -21.29
CA LEU A 523 -6.11 -1.90 -22.46
C LEU A 523 -7.19 -1.22 -23.31
N ASN A 524 -8.31 -1.93 -23.54
CA ASN A 524 -9.45 -1.42 -24.29
C ASN A 524 -10.21 -0.29 -23.58
N ARG A 525 -9.96 -0.04 -22.29
CA ARG A 525 -10.55 1.07 -21.53
C ARG A 525 -9.84 2.41 -21.72
N GLY A 526 -8.83 2.45 -22.60
CA GLY A 526 -8.10 3.66 -22.96
C GLY A 526 -7.05 4.07 -21.93
N TRP A 527 -6.59 5.32 -21.99
CA TRP A 527 -5.54 5.82 -21.08
C TRP A 527 -5.97 5.81 -19.59
N ALA A 528 -7.26 5.94 -19.30
CA ALA A 528 -7.81 5.79 -17.95
C ALA A 528 -7.63 4.34 -17.41
N GLY A 529 -7.47 3.37 -18.31
CA GLY A 529 -7.02 2.00 -18.03
C GLY A 529 -5.75 1.92 -17.19
N ALA A 530 -4.78 2.79 -17.49
CA ALA A 530 -3.49 2.83 -16.81
C ALA A 530 -3.65 3.08 -15.31
N GLY A 531 -4.55 3.99 -14.92
CA GLY A 531 -4.83 4.28 -13.51
C GLY A 531 -5.44 3.10 -12.76
N MET A 532 -6.33 2.33 -13.40
CA MET A 532 -6.88 1.12 -12.78
C MET A 532 -5.82 0.04 -12.60
N TRP A 533 -4.93 -0.15 -13.58
CA TRP A 533 -3.82 -1.08 -13.44
C TRP A 533 -2.84 -0.65 -12.35
N PHE A 534 -2.49 0.64 -12.28
CA PHE A 534 -1.65 1.18 -11.21
C PHE A 534 -2.28 0.97 -9.83
N ASN A 535 -3.59 1.22 -9.69
CA ASN A 535 -4.32 0.96 -8.46
C ASN A 535 -4.34 -0.53 -8.10
N ARG A 536 -4.45 -1.42 -9.10
CA ARG A 536 -4.35 -2.86 -8.90
C ARG A 536 -2.97 -3.23 -8.37
N LEU A 537 -1.90 -2.71 -8.99
CA LEU A 537 -0.52 -2.93 -8.56
C LEU A 537 -0.27 -2.43 -7.13
N ALA A 538 -0.84 -1.27 -6.79
CA ALA A 538 -0.79 -0.69 -5.45
C ALA A 538 -1.56 -1.54 -4.43
N HIS A 539 -2.71 -2.08 -4.80
CA HIS A 539 -3.48 -2.96 -3.95
C HIS A 539 -2.79 -4.31 -3.70
N LEU A 540 -2.18 -4.91 -4.74
CA LEU A 540 -1.46 -6.18 -4.62
C LEU A 540 -0.24 -6.05 -3.69
N ASN A 541 0.63 -5.08 -3.95
CA ASN A 541 1.80 -4.81 -3.10
C ASN A 541 1.38 -4.34 -1.69
N GLY A 542 0.33 -3.54 -1.61
CA GLY A 542 -0.18 -3.02 -0.35
C GLY A 542 -0.71 -4.12 0.56
N THR A 543 -1.61 -4.98 0.04
CA THR A 543 -2.18 -6.09 0.81
C THR A 543 -1.12 -7.11 1.23
N PHE A 544 -0.10 -7.36 0.39
CA PHE A 544 1.01 -8.23 0.76
C PHE A 544 1.81 -7.66 1.93
N GLN A 545 2.21 -6.38 1.83
CA GLN A 545 2.91 -5.67 2.90
C GLN A 545 2.08 -5.63 4.20
N ASP A 546 0.79 -5.29 4.10
CA ASP A 546 -0.12 -5.25 5.26
C ASP A 546 -0.16 -6.60 5.97
N SER A 547 -0.27 -7.68 5.19
CA SER A 547 -0.34 -9.04 5.72
C SER A 547 0.92 -9.44 6.47
N ILE A 548 2.09 -8.96 6.06
CA ILE A 548 3.38 -9.26 6.71
C ILE A 548 3.58 -8.42 7.97
N THR A 549 3.08 -7.18 7.99
CA THR A 549 3.12 -6.35 9.19
C THR A 549 2.08 -6.78 10.24
N ALA A 550 1.06 -7.53 9.82
CA ALA A 550 -0.05 -8.00 10.64
C ALA A 550 0.34 -9.24 11.47
N LEU A 551 1.41 -9.13 12.27
CA LEU A 551 1.89 -10.20 13.14
C LEU A 551 0.84 -10.60 14.19
N PRO A 552 0.76 -11.89 14.55
CA PRO A 552 0.03 -12.35 15.73
C PRO A 552 0.57 -11.69 16.99
N HIS A 553 -0.33 -11.18 17.84
CA HIS A 553 0.04 -10.54 19.10
C HIS A 553 -0.86 -11.00 20.25
N MET A 554 -0.36 -10.84 21.47
CA MET A 554 -1.12 -11.13 22.68
C MET A 554 -2.14 -10.02 22.93
N SER A 555 -3.43 -10.36 22.78
CA SER A 555 -4.55 -9.44 23.02
C SER A 555 -4.97 -9.38 24.49
N LEU A 556 -4.80 -10.47 25.22
CA LEU A 556 -5.09 -10.57 26.65
C LEU A 556 -3.93 -11.29 27.34
N TYR A 557 -3.37 -10.71 28.40
CA TYR A 557 -2.33 -11.37 29.19
C TYR A 557 -2.95 -12.46 30.09
N PRO A 558 -2.13 -13.38 30.65
CA PRO A 558 -2.62 -14.36 31.60
C PRO A 558 -3.38 -13.70 32.76
N SER A 559 -4.48 -14.34 33.19
CA SER A 559 -5.39 -13.81 34.21
C SER A 559 -4.70 -13.33 35.50
N VAL A 560 -3.64 -14.01 35.92
CA VAL A 560 -2.83 -13.63 37.09
C VAL A 560 -2.05 -12.34 36.83
N MET A 561 -1.51 -12.15 35.63
CA MET A 561 -0.81 -10.90 35.24
C MET A 561 -1.79 -9.73 35.11
N GLU A 562 -2.99 -9.95 34.59
CA GLU A 562 -4.04 -8.93 34.51
C GLU A 562 -4.45 -8.47 35.92
N TYR A 563 -4.63 -9.41 36.86
CA TYR A 563 -4.91 -9.07 38.26
C TYR A 563 -3.77 -8.27 38.93
N VAL A 564 -2.51 -8.65 38.67
CA VAL A 564 -1.34 -7.89 39.16
C VAL A 564 -1.31 -6.49 38.57
N ARG A 565 -1.55 -6.37 37.26
CA ARG A 565 -1.60 -5.08 36.56
C ARG A 565 -2.66 -4.17 37.16
N ASP A 566 -3.88 -4.65 37.32
CA ASP A 566 -5.00 -3.85 37.83
C ASP A 566 -4.74 -3.41 39.28
N THR A 567 -4.12 -4.27 40.09
CA THR A 567 -3.70 -3.93 41.46
C THR A 567 -2.56 -2.89 41.48
N GLN A 568 -1.57 -3.03 40.59
CA GLN A 568 -0.47 -2.09 40.46
C GLN A 568 -0.95 -0.72 39.99
N GLN A 569 -1.86 -0.66 39.02
CA GLN A 569 -2.43 0.59 38.52
C GLN A 569 -3.33 1.28 39.55
N ALA A 570 -4.01 0.52 40.40
CA ALA A 570 -4.84 1.08 41.47
C ALA A 570 -4.00 1.73 42.60
N GLU A 571 -2.83 1.15 42.93
CA GLU A 571 -2.02 1.62 44.06
C GLU A 571 -0.83 2.52 43.67
N ASN A 572 -0.28 2.38 42.46
CA ASN A 572 0.88 3.13 41.98
C ASN A 572 0.52 3.99 40.75
N ALA A 573 0.79 5.30 40.82
CA ALA A 573 0.61 6.21 39.69
C ALA A 573 1.80 6.10 38.71
N GLY A 574 1.51 5.87 37.42
CA GLY A 574 2.51 5.95 36.34
C GLY A 574 3.41 4.73 36.16
N VAL A 575 2.96 3.53 36.53
CA VAL A 575 3.74 2.29 36.31
C VAL A 575 3.70 1.91 34.82
N THR A 576 4.88 1.79 34.19
CA THR A 576 5.02 1.41 32.78
C THR A 576 6.10 0.35 32.60
N GLY A 577 5.97 -0.52 31.59
CA GLY A 577 6.99 -1.50 31.22
C GLY A 577 7.07 -2.69 32.18
N THR A 578 8.28 -3.12 32.53
CA THR A 578 8.55 -4.31 33.36
C THR A 578 7.99 -4.23 34.79
N GLU A 579 7.89 -3.03 35.34
CA GLU A 579 7.35 -2.80 36.68
C GLU A 579 5.83 -3.05 36.76
N LEU A 580 5.12 -3.06 35.62
CA LEU A 580 3.66 -3.24 35.55
C LEU A 580 3.21 -4.62 36.06
N PHE A 581 4.01 -5.65 35.82
CA PHE A 581 3.69 -7.03 36.16
C PHE A 581 4.44 -7.55 37.38
N LYS A 582 5.05 -6.65 38.15
CA LYS A 582 5.81 -7.02 39.34
C LYS A 582 4.85 -7.48 40.45
N PRO A 583 5.04 -8.66 41.05
CA PRO A 583 4.12 -9.19 42.07
C PRO A 583 4.30 -8.55 43.46
N TYR A 584 5.13 -7.51 43.58
CA TYR A 584 5.42 -6.78 44.82
C TYR A 584 5.10 -5.30 44.64
N LEU A 585 4.44 -4.68 45.64
CA LEU A 585 4.16 -3.24 45.62
C LEU A 585 5.36 -2.42 46.12
N SER A 586 5.35 -1.10 45.89
CA SER A 586 6.42 -0.11 46.18
C SER A 586 6.84 0.02 47.67
N ARG A 587 6.38 -0.88 48.54
CA ARG A 587 6.75 -1.00 49.97
C ARG A 587 6.90 -2.46 50.44
N GLU A 588 7.24 -3.39 49.54
CA GLU A 588 7.39 -4.83 49.82
C GLU A 588 6.12 -5.53 50.34
N ARG A 589 4.95 -4.87 50.27
CA ARG A 589 3.66 -5.55 50.50
C ARG A 589 3.42 -6.53 49.37
N GLN A 590 3.04 -7.75 49.73
CA GLN A 590 2.66 -8.79 48.78
C GLN A 590 1.20 -8.59 48.38
N ILE A 591 0.91 -8.69 47.08
CA ILE A 591 -0.46 -8.77 46.59
C ILE A 591 -1.10 -10.05 47.18
N PRO A 592 -2.33 -10.00 47.72
CA PRO A 592 -3.02 -11.20 48.18
C PRO A 592 -3.35 -12.09 46.97
N PHE A 593 -2.75 -13.28 46.93
CA PHE A 593 -2.96 -14.30 45.90
C PHE A 593 -3.64 -15.55 46.49
N GLY A 594 -4.34 -16.31 45.64
CA GLY A 594 -4.79 -17.66 45.99
C GLY A 594 -3.61 -18.64 46.16
N PRO A 595 -3.83 -19.83 46.75
CA PRO A 595 -2.80 -20.87 46.83
C PRO A 595 -2.38 -21.30 45.41
N GLY A 596 -1.10 -21.16 45.07
CA GLY A 596 -0.53 -21.46 43.75
C GLY A 596 -0.31 -20.22 42.85
N ASP A 597 -1.24 -19.26 42.87
CA ASP A 597 -1.22 -18.08 41.98
C ASP A 597 0.00 -17.17 42.21
N LYS A 598 0.54 -17.13 43.43
CA LYS A 598 1.74 -16.34 43.76
C LYS A 598 2.97 -16.81 42.98
N ASN A 599 3.18 -18.14 42.89
CA ASN A 599 4.35 -18.69 42.20
C ASN A 599 4.19 -18.50 40.68
N THR A 600 2.96 -18.65 40.17
CA THR A 600 2.61 -18.33 38.79
C THR A 600 2.88 -16.86 38.45
N ALA A 601 2.50 -15.92 39.32
CA ALA A 601 2.76 -14.49 39.12
C ALA A 601 4.27 -14.18 39.03
N ILE A 602 5.07 -14.77 39.92
CA ILE A 602 6.53 -14.58 39.93
C ILE A 602 7.18 -15.17 38.68
N ALA A 603 6.77 -16.37 38.28
CA ALA A 603 7.28 -17.02 37.08
C ALA A 603 6.99 -16.19 35.83
N LEU A 604 5.74 -15.73 35.67
CA LEU A 604 5.31 -14.93 34.53
C LEU A 604 5.99 -13.56 34.47
N HIS A 605 6.20 -12.91 35.62
CA HIS A 605 6.95 -11.66 35.69
C HIS A 605 8.41 -11.84 35.21
N LYS A 606 9.11 -12.88 35.70
CA LYS A 606 10.49 -13.19 35.27
C LYS A 606 10.57 -13.49 33.78
N THR A 607 9.59 -14.20 33.23
CA THR A 607 9.50 -14.45 31.78
C THR A 607 9.32 -13.14 31.02
N TYR A 608 8.39 -12.27 31.45
CA TYR A 608 8.15 -10.97 30.83
C TYR A 608 9.40 -10.07 30.88
N GLU A 609 10.09 -10.08 32.01
CA GLU A 609 11.30 -9.31 32.26
C GLU A 609 12.44 -9.72 31.32
N LEU A 610 12.69 -11.02 31.13
CA LEU A 610 13.76 -11.52 30.23
C LEU A 610 13.62 -10.94 28.81
N TRP A 611 12.40 -10.87 28.29
CA TRP A 611 12.14 -10.40 26.93
C TRP A 611 12.16 -8.87 26.79
N ASN A 612 12.16 -8.13 27.91
CA ASN A 612 11.97 -6.67 27.95
C ASN A 612 13.10 -5.85 28.60
N GLN A 613 14.12 -6.48 29.20
CA GLN A 613 15.12 -5.80 30.02
C GLN A 613 16.02 -4.75 29.30
N ASP A 614 16.19 -4.80 27.98
CA ASP A 614 17.12 -3.91 27.24
C ASP A 614 16.49 -3.16 26.03
N GLY A 615 15.17 -2.96 26.05
CA GLY A 615 14.41 -2.48 24.89
C GLY A 615 13.63 -3.65 24.28
N GLY A 616 12.47 -3.91 24.86
CA GLY A 616 11.74 -5.16 24.67
C GLY A 616 11.25 -5.43 23.26
N ALA A 617 11.11 -6.73 22.94
CA ALA A 617 10.31 -7.38 21.88
C ALA A 617 10.12 -6.70 20.49
N SER A 618 10.95 -5.69 20.23
CA SER A 618 11.09 -4.87 19.04
C SER A 618 12.60 -4.69 18.84
N GLY A 619 13.27 -5.84 18.77
CA GLY A 619 14.66 -5.96 18.37
C GLY A 619 14.70 -5.83 16.87
N ASP A 620 14.51 -4.61 16.36
CA ASP A 620 14.93 -4.29 15.02
C ASP A 620 16.46 -4.45 15.01
N PRO A 621 17.06 -5.37 14.24
CA PRO A 621 18.52 -5.47 14.13
C PRO A 621 19.14 -4.20 13.51
N GLU A 622 18.33 -3.24 13.03
CA GLU A 622 18.75 -1.88 12.68
C GLU A 622 18.84 -0.90 13.87
N LYS A 623 18.45 -1.30 15.08
CA LYS A 623 18.71 -0.54 16.31
C LYS A 623 20.05 -0.89 16.96
N GLU A 624 20.97 -1.51 16.22
CA GLU A 624 22.38 -1.23 16.51
C GLU A 624 22.59 0.27 16.29
N VAL A 625 23.04 0.93 17.34
CA VAL A 625 23.32 2.36 17.41
C VAL A 625 24.26 2.76 16.29
N MET A 626 23.71 3.09 15.12
CA MET A 626 24.37 3.76 14.03
C MET A 626 23.38 4.73 13.38
N TYR A 627 23.70 6.02 13.52
CA TYR A 627 23.12 7.22 12.90
C TYR A 627 22.03 7.97 13.68
N ASN A 628 22.50 8.97 14.46
CA ASN A 628 21.88 10.26 14.81
C ASN A 628 20.39 10.25 15.19
N ALA A 629 20.05 10.77 16.37
CA ALA A 629 18.67 11.04 16.82
C ALA A 629 17.80 11.84 15.81
N PHE A 630 18.43 12.58 14.88
CA PHE A 630 17.75 13.22 13.77
C PHE A 630 17.20 12.22 12.73
N MET A 631 17.95 11.17 12.42
CA MET A 631 17.50 10.10 11.52
C MET A 631 16.42 9.27 12.21
N ASP A 632 16.54 8.95 13.50
CA ASP A 632 15.46 8.27 14.24
C ASP A 632 14.17 9.11 14.29
N ALA A 633 14.29 10.42 14.51
CA ALA A 633 13.14 11.33 14.46
C ALA A 633 12.56 11.44 13.04
N MET A 634 13.40 11.41 12.01
CA MET A 634 12.95 11.43 10.61
C MET A 634 12.31 10.11 10.20
N ASN A 635 12.82 8.97 10.69
CA ASN A 635 12.26 7.63 10.48
C ASN A 635 10.90 7.52 11.19
N MET A 636 10.78 8.07 12.40
CA MET A 636 9.52 8.18 13.12
C MET A 636 8.51 9.06 12.36
N VAL A 637 8.89 10.24 11.88
CA VAL A 637 7.97 11.21 11.24
C VAL A 637 7.60 10.83 9.80
N LEU A 638 8.57 10.34 9.01
CA LEU A 638 8.41 10.13 7.56
C LEU A 638 8.27 8.65 7.16
N GLY A 639 8.51 7.69 8.07
CA GLY A 639 8.46 6.27 7.73
C GLY A 639 9.44 5.90 6.62
N THR A 640 10.68 6.38 6.73
CA THR A 640 11.76 6.18 5.74
C THR A 640 12.21 4.73 5.60
N ASP A 641 11.73 3.80 6.41
CA ASP A 641 12.00 2.36 6.27
C ASP A 641 11.69 1.88 4.83
N GLY A 642 10.57 2.34 4.25
CA GLY A 642 10.24 2.07 2.86
C GLY A 642 11.19 2.70 1.83
N LEU A 643 11.90 3.78 2.19
CA LEU A 643 12.92 4.43 1.37
C LEU A 643 14.28 3.72 1.48
N PHE A 644 14.61 3.14 2.64
CA PHE A 644 15.84 2.38 2.87
C PHE A 644 15.80 1.01 2.19
N ASP A 645 14.64 0.34 2.20
CA ASP A 645 14.46 -0.93 1.48
C ASP A 645 14.64 -0.78 -0.04
N ILE A 646 14.32 0.39 -0.61
CA ILE A 646 14.54 0.72 -2.03
C ILE A 646 16.02 0.80 -2.40
N ARG A 647 16.89 1.12 -1.43
CA ARG A 647 18.35 1.13 -1.63
C ARG A 647 19.01 -0.21 -1.32
N GLY A 648 18.29 -1.15 -0.70
CA GLY A 648 18.76 -2.48 -0.33
C GLY A 648 18.18 -3.59 -1.21
N ALA A 649 17.28 -4.39 -0.64
CA ALA A 649 16.70 -5.57 -1.30
C ALA A 649 15.85 -5.23 -2.53
N ASN A 650 15.27 -4.03 -2.62
CA ASN A 650 14.29 -3.65 -3.65
C ASN A 650 14.83 -2.72 -4.76
N VAL A 651 16.16 -2.61 -4.93
CA VAL A 651 16.79 -1.75 -5.96
C VAL A 651 16.40 -2.15 -7.39
N HIS A 652 16.16 -3.45 -7.60
CA HIS A 652 15.84 -4.03 -8.90
C HIS A 652 14.37 -3.83 -9.33
N LEU A 653 13.51 -3.32 -8.44
CA LEU A 653 12.09 -3.13 -8.74
C LEU A 653 11.85 -2.00 -9.75
N ASN A 654 10.70 -2.07 -10.43
CA ASN A 654 10.24 -1.02 -11.30
C ASN A 654 10.06 0.30 -10.51
N PRO A 655 10.48 1.47 -11.04
CA PRO A 655 10.31 2.76 -10.37
C PRO A 655 8.87 3.07 -9.96
N LEU A 656 7.87 2.59 -10.71
CA LEU A 656 6.46 2.75 -10.36
C LEU A 656 6.09 2.01 -9.07
N VAL A 657 6.61 0.80 -8.90
CA VAL A 657 6.41 -0.02 -7.69
C VAL A 657 7.13 0.60 -6.52
N GLN A 658 8.35 1.11 -6.73
CA GLN A 658 9.08 1.84 -5.71
C GLN A 658 8.27 3.05 -5.19
N LEU A 659 7.64 3.82 -6.09
CA LEU A 659 6.78 4.95 -5.71
C LEU A 659 5.53 4.50 -4.93
N ILE A 660 4.91 3.39 -5.34
CA ILE A 660 3.78 2.78 -4.63
C ILE A 660 4.17 2.43 -3.18
N MET A 661 5.32 1.77 -3.01
CA MET A 661 5.79 1.31 -1.69
C MET A 661 6.15 2.49 -0.78
N ILE A 662 6.82 3.53 -1.30
CA ILE A 662 7.08 4.77 -0.54
C ILE A 662 5.77 5.42 -0.13
N GLY A 663 4.83 5.56 -1.07
CA GLY A 663 3.53 6.16 -0.82
C GLY A 663 2.80 5.49 0.34
N LYS A 664 2.80 4.15 0.36
CA LYS A 664 2.18 3.36 1.43
C LYS A 664 2.91 3.53 2.77
N GLY A 665 4.25 3.45 2.79
CA GLY A 665 5.03 3.62 4.02
C GLY A 665 4.84 5.00 4.68
N MET A 666 4.71 6.06 3.87
CA MET A 666 4.40 7.41 4.38
C MET A 666 2.99 7.49 5.00
N VAL A 667 2.00 6.82 4.40
CA VAL A 667 0.64 6.80 4.95
C VAL A 667 0.58 6.01 6.26
N GLU A 668 1.19 4.83 6.31
CA GLU A 668 1.22 3.99 7.52
C GLU A 668 1.96 4.66 8.69
N SER A 669 3.09 5.31 8.43
CA SER A 669 3.81 6.08 9.45
C SER A 669 2.98 7.25 9.97
N THR A 670 2.27 7.95 9.08
CA THR A 670 1.32 9.00 9.47
C THR A 670 0.21 8.44 10.39
N ILE A 671 -0.37 7.29 10.04
CA ILE A 671 -1.40 6.63 10.87
C ILE A 671 -0.83 6.21 12.24
N ARG A 672 0.36 5.58 12.28
CA ARG A 672 1.02 5.22 13.54
C ARG A 672 1.27 6.44 14.41
N ASN A 673 1.79 7.53 13.84
CA ASN A 673 2.09 8.75 14.58
C ASN A 673 0.83 9.40 15.14
N LEU A 674 -0.28 9.41 14.37
CA LEU A 674 -1.57 9.86 14.86
C LEU A 674 -2.11 8.96 15.98
N GLY A 675 -1.93 7.64 15.87
CA GLY A 675 -2.32 6.68 16.91
C GLY A 675 -1.55 6.86 18.22
N VAL A 676 -0.22 7.06 18.14
CA VAL A 676 0.63 7.34 19.30
C VAL A 676 0.27 8.68 19.94
N ALA A 677 -0.02 9.71 19.14
CA ALA A 677 -0.48 11.01 19.64
C ALA A 677 -1.83 10.92 20.35
N ALA A 678 -2.74 10.06 19.88
CA ALA A 678 -4.05 9.84 20.51
C ALA A 678 -3.99 8.96 21.78
N GLY A 679 -2.99 8.08 21.90
CA GLY A 679 -2.77 7.25 23.09
C GLY A 679 -1.95 7.92 24.20
N THR A 680 -1.34 9.06 23.92
CA THR A 680 -0.54 9.86 24.88
C THR A 680 -1.28 11.10 25.42
N SER A 681 -2.54 11.28 25.02
CA SER A 681 -3.50 12.25 25.57
C SER A 681 -4.55 11.55 26.41
#